data_AF-A0A498JZG0-F1
#
_entry.id   AF-A0A498JZG0-F1
#
_cell.length_a   1.000
_cell.length_b   1.000
_cell.length_c   1.000
_cell.angle_alpha   90.00
_cell.angle_beta   90.00
_cell.angle_gamma   90.00
#
_symmetry.space_group_name_H-M   'P 1'
#
loop_
_entity.id
_entity.type
_entity.pdbx_description
1 polymer ?
#
loop_
_entity_poly.entity_id
_entity_poly.type
_entity_poly.pdbx_seq_one_letter_code
_entity_poly.pdbx_strand_id
1 'polypeptide(L)'
;MREILHIQGGQCGNQIGAKFWEVICDEHGIDSTGRYNGDSELQLERINVYYNEATGGRYVPRAVLMDLEPGTMDALRSGPFGQIFRPDNFVFGQSGAGNNWAKGHYTEGAELIDSVLDVVRKEAENCDCLQGFQVCHSLGGGTGSGMGTLLISKIREEYPDRMMLTFSVFPSPKVSDTVVEPYNATLSVHQLVENADECMVLDNEALYDICFRTLKLSNPTFGDLNHLISATMSGLNSDLRKLAVNLIPFPRLHFFMVGFAPLTSRGSQQYRSLSVPELTQQMWDAKNMMCAADPRHGRYLTASAVFRGKMSTKEVDEQMINVQNKNSSYFVEWIPNNVKSSVCDIPPKGLKMASTFIGNSTSIQEMFRRVSEQFTAMFRRKAFLHWYTGEGMDEMEFTEAESNMNDLVAEYQQYQDATIYEEEYEGEEEELLLLAFLAVSSSIASASDPSSLQDFCVADKASVLVNGFACKDSKLVDANDFFFSGLHLAAGNTSNPVGSRVTPVKAVQIPGLNTLGISMVRIDYAPWGINPPHTHPRATEVLKSWKGASKWTGDVFVFPVGLVHYQHNVGNSNAVVLAALSSQNPGAITVANTIFGSKPDIPADVLAKSFQVDSNFLFFAFLAVTFSVALASDPSSLQDFCVADATSSGS
;
A
#
# COMPACT_ATOMS: atom_id res chain seq x y z
N MET A 1 -2.00 16.64 3.44
CA MET A 1 -1.46 17.10 2.15
C MET A 1 -0.59 15.98 1.61
N ARG A 2 -0.73 15.65 0.32
CA ARG A 2 -0.13 14.47 -0.34
C ARG A 2 0.12 14.82 -1.79
N GLU A 3 1.30 15.34 -2.08
CA GLU A 3 1.69 15.79 -3.41
C GLU A 3 2.26 14.62 -4.22
N ILE A 4 1.99 14.61 -5.54
CA ILE A 4 2.51 13.62 -6.48
C ILE A 4 3.36 14.35 -7.51
N LEU A 5 4.61 13.90 -7.68
CA LEU A 5 5.45 14.37 -8.78
C LEU A 5 5.19 13.52 -10.01
N HIS A 6 4.72 14.16 -11.08
CA HIS A 6 4.47 13.48 -12.35
C HIS A 6 5.70 13.59 -13.25
N ILE A 7 6.11 12.48 -13.86
CA ILE A 7 7.28 12.42 -14.74
C ILE A 7 6.89 11.78 -16.06
N GLN A 8 7.30 12.37 -17.18
CA GLN A 8 6.98 11.91 -18.52
C GLN A 8 8.26 11.63 -19.30
N GLY A 9 8.43 10.39 -19.75
CA GLY A 9 9.64 9.92 -20.42
C GLY A 9 9.41 9.51 -21.88
N GLY A 10 10.18 10.11 -22.78
CA GLY A 10 10.20 9.78 -24.20
C GLY A 10 8.93 10.21 -24.96
N GLN A 11 8.90 9.96 -26.27
CA GLN A 11 7.84 10.44 -27.14
C GLN A 11 6.43 10.00 -26.68
N CYS A 12 6.24 8.72 -26.37
CA CYS A 12 4.93 8.19 -25.96
C CYS A 12 4.50 8.72 -24.58
N GLY A 13 5.41 8.70 -23.60
CA GLY A 13 5.15 9.21 -22.24
C GLY A 13 4.75 10.69 -22.23
N ASN A 14 5.45 11.51 -23.02
CA ASN A 14 5.14 12.93 -23.19
C ASN A 14 3.79 13.16 -23.88
N GLN A 15 3.42 12.39 -24.90
CA GLN A 15 2.12 12.53 -25.56
C GLN A 15 0.95 12.17 -24.65
N ILE A 16 1.06 11.05 -23.92
CA ILE A 16 0.04 10.60 -22.98
C ILE A 16 -0.05 11.58 -21.81
N GLY A 17 1.09 11.97 -21.26
CA GLY A 17 1.15 12.89 -20.14
C GLY A 17 0.63 14.28 -20.50
N ALA A 18 0.88 14.78 -21.72
CA ALA A 18 0.25 16.01 -22.20
C ALA A 18 -1.28 15.89 -22.23
N LYS A 19 -1.81 14.78 -22.78
CA LYS A 19 -3.26 14.54 -22.80
C LYS A 19 -3.86 14.35 -21.41
N PHE A 20 -3.12 13.72 -20.50
CA PHE A 20 -3.49 13.65 -19.09
C PHE A 20 -3.64 15.06 -18.50
N TRP A 21 -2.63 15.92 -18.62
CA TRP A 21 -2.69 17.30 -18.12
C TRP A 21 -3.82 18.12 -18.74
N GLU A 22 -4.09 17.96 -20.03
CA GLU A 22 -5.27 18.60 -20.67
C GLU A 22 -6.56 18.21 -19.95
N VAL A 23 -6.77 16.91 -19.68
CA VAL A 23 -8.00 16.39 -19.05
C VAL A 23 -8.13 16.86 -17.60
N ILE A 24 -7.07 16.77 -16.78
CA ILE A 24 -7.15 17.23 -15.38
C ILE A 24 -7.25 18.75 -15.27
N CYS A 25 -6.58 19.53 -16.13
CA CYS A 25 -6.77 20.98 -16.15
C CYS A 25 -8.24 21.32 -16.45
N ASP A 26 -8.83 20.63 -17.41
CA ASP A 26 -10.25 20.75 -17.74
C ASP A 26 -11.18 20.34 -16.58
N GLU A 27 -10.85 19.31 -15.81
CA GLU A 27 -11.62 18.88 -14.63
C GLU A 27 -11.51 19.85 -13.45
N HIS A 28 -10.31 20.44 -13.25
CA HIS A 28 -10.05 21.43 -12.20
C HIS A 28 -10.40 22.87 -12.61
N GLY A 29 -10.86 23.10 -13.85
CA GLY A 29 -11.23 24.43 -14.33
C GLY A 29 -10.03 25.38 -14.51
N ILE A 30 -8.85 24.84 -14.80
CA ILE A 30 -7.62 25.60 -15.01
C ILE A 30 -7.46 25.86 -16.50
N ASP A 31 -7.28 27.13 -16.89
CA ASP A 31 -7.04 27.50 -18.28
C ASP A 31 -5.57 27.27 -18.72
N SER A 32 -5.27 27.46 -20.01
CA SER A 32 -3.92 27.29 -20.55
C SER A 32 -2.89 28.28 -20.00
N THR A 33 -3.33 29.35 -19.33
CA THR A 33 -2.47 30.30 -18.62
C THR A 33 -2.18 29.87 -17.19
N GLY A 34 -2.86 28.84 -16.69
CA GLY A 34 -2.77 28.35 -15.31
C GLY A 34 -3.70 29.08 -14.35
N ARG A 35 -4.67 29.87 -14.82
CA ARG A 35 -5.64 30.55 -13.94
C ARG A 35 -6.87 29.68 -13.74
N TYR A 36 -7.41 29.71 -12.53
CA TYR A 36 -8.66 29.04 -12.20
C TYR A 36 -9.86 29.85 -12.69
N ASN A 37 -10.67 29.25 -13.56
CA ASN A 37 -11.95 29.76 -14.05
C ASN A 37 -13.06 28.72 -13.81
N GLY A 38 -12.92 27.88 -12.77
CA GLY A 38 -13.89 26.86 -12.43
C GLY A 38 -15.11 27.40 -11.66
N ASP A 39 -16.13 26.55 -11.55
CA ASP A 39 -17.43 26.91 -10.97
C ASP A 39 -17.66 26.28 -9.58
N SER A 40 -16.76 25.41 -9.11
CA SER A 40 -16.95 24.59 -7.90
C SER A 40 -15.73 24.64 -6.98
N GLU A 41 -15.95 24.96 -5.70
CA GLU A 41 -14.90 24.98 -4.67
C GLU A 41 -14.22 23.61 -4.49
N LEU A 42 -14.93 22.50 -4.76
CA LEU A 42 -14.37 21.14 -4.69
C LEU A 42 -13.23 20.92 -5.70
N GLN A 43 -13.19 21.69 -6.80
CA GLN A 43 -12.09 21.63 -7.75
C GLN A 43 -10.78 22.17 -7.16
N LEU A 44 -10.86 23.08 -6.18
CA LEU A 44 -9.69 23.67 -5.52
C LEU A 44 -9.27 22.90 -4.26
N GLU A 45 -10.17 22.14 -3.63
CA GLU A 45 -9.92 21.48 -2.33
C GLU A 45 -8.64 20.61 -2.31
N ARG A 46 -8.35 19.91 -3.42
CA ARG A 46 -7.18 19.02 -3.55
C ARG A 46 -6.32 19.32 -4.76
N ILE A 47 -6.35 20.56 -5.24
CA ILE A 47 -5.56 20.99 -6.41
C ILE A 47 -4.05 20.84 -6.18
N ASN A 48 -3.60 20.98 -4.92
CA ASN A 48 -2.21 20.89 -4.51
C ASN A 48 -1.56 19.51 -4.70
N VAL A 49 -2.36 18.46 -4.94
CA VAL A 49 -1.83 17.11 -5.22
C VAL A 49 -0.98 17.13 -6.49
N TYR A 50 -1.46 17.80 -7.54
CA TYR A 50 -0.82 17.82 -8.86
C TYR A 50 -0.28 19.20 -9.25
N TYR A 51 -0.75 20.29 -8.63
CA TYR A 51 -0.36 21.65 -9.01
C TYR A 51 0.36 22.37 -7.88
N ASN A 52 1.36 23.15 -8.26
CA ASN A 52 1.97 24.16 -7.43
C ASN A 52 1.23 25.49 -7.59
N GLU A 53 0.87 26.13 -6.48
CA GLU A 53 0.29 27.48 -6.49
C GLU A 53 1.42 28.51 -6.56
N ALA A 54 1.53 29.20 -7.70
CA ALA A 54 2.46 30.28 -7.94
C ALA A 54 1.82 31.65 -7.66
N THR A 55 2.67 32.68 -7.52
CA THR A 55 2.24 34.06 -7.28
C THR A 55 1.24 34.54 -8.33
N GLY A 56 0.16 35.18 -7.87
CA GLY A 56 -0.88 35.70 -8.75
C GLY A 56 -2.00 34.71 -9.08
N GLY A 57 -2.18 33.67 -8.25
CA GLY A 57 -3.25 32.68 -8.40
C GLY A 57 -3.07 31.78 -9.63
N ARG A 58 -1.81 31.51 -10.00
CA ARG A 58 -1.46 30.68 -11.15
C ARG A 58 -1.09 29.28 -10.66
N TYR A 59 -1.80 28.27 -11.12
CA TYR A 59 -1.51 26.87 -10.88
C TYR A 59 -0.58 26.32 -11.96
N VAL A 60 0.55 25.77 -11.54
CA VAL A 60 1.59 25.20 -12.43
C VAL A 60 1.68 23.69 -12.15
N PRO A 61 1.54 22.82 -13.17
CA PRO A 61 1.71 21.39 -12.98
C PRO A 61 3.03 21.00 -12.34
N ARG A 62 2.97 20.11 -11.36
CA ARG A 62 4.14 19.44 -10.77
C ARG A 62 4.57 18.31 -11.70
N ALA A 63 5.13 18.69 -12.84
CA ALA A 63 5.53 17.79 -13.91
C ALA A 63 7.01 17.98 -14.29
N VAL A 64 7.70 16.87 -14.56
CA VAL A 64 9.03 16.83 -15.18
C VAL A 64 8.90 16.14 -16.53
N LEU A 65 9.38 16.79 -17.58
CA LEU A 65 9.30 16.29 -18.96
C LEU A 65 10.71 15.99 -19.44
N MET A 66 10.95 14.72 -19.77
CA MET A 66 12.25 14.28 -20.27
C MET A 66 12.13 13.57 -21.63
N ASP A 67 13.07 13.89 -22.52
CA ASP A 67 13.26 13.16 -23.76
C ASP A 67 14.71 13.34 -24.25
N LEU A 68 15.27 12.33 -24.89
CA LEU A 68 16.57 12.43 -25.55
C LEU A 68 16.46 13.19 -26.88
N GLU A 69 15.25 13.30 -27.43
CA GLU A 69 14.97 14.04 -28.67
C GLU A 69 14.35 15.43 -28.40
N PRO A 70 14.91 16.51 -28.98
CA PRO A 70 14.37 17.85 -28.78
C PRO A 70 13.01 18.07 -29.44
N GLY A 71 12.71 17.35 -30.54
CA GLY A 71 11.49 17.54 -31.33
C GLY A 71 10.20 17.29 -30.55
N THR A 72 10.21 16.35 -29.59
CA THR A 72 9.07 16.08 -28.71
C THR A 72 8.73 17.30 -27.85
N MET A 73 9.74 18.03 -27.37
CA MET A 73 9.55 19.19 -26.50
C MET A 73 8.94 20.38 -27.24
N ASP A 74 9.33 20.58 -28.50
CA ASP A 74 8.73 21.62 -29.34
C ASP A 74 7.26 21.32 -29.64
N ALA A 75 6.94 20.05 -29.92
CA ALA A 75 5.56 19.62 -30.10
C ALA A 75 4.72 19.86 -28.83
N LEU A 76 5.26 19.53 -27.65
CA LEU A 76 4.61 19.78 -26.35
C LEU A 76 4.36 21.27 -26.08
N ARG A 77 5.37 22.12 -26.30
CA ARG A 77 5.24 23.58 -26.10
C ARG A 77 4.23 24.21 -27.04
N SER A 78 4.10 23.68 -28.25
CA SER A 78 3.11 24.12 -29.24
C SER A 78 1.69 23.60 -28.96
N GLY A 79 1.55 22.64 -28.04
CA GLY A 79 0.27 22.06 -27.66
C GLY A 79 -0.63 23.03 -26.89
N PRO A 80 -1.93 22.72 -26.73
CA PRO A 80 -2.93 23.63 -26.16
C PRO A 80 -2.59 24.13 -24.75
N PHE A 81 -2.02 23.25 -23.92
CA PHE A 81 -1.58 23.55 -22.55
C PHE A 81 -0.05 23.62 -22.42
N GLY A 82 0.71 23.69 -23.52
CA GLY A 82 2.18 23.66 -23.47
C GLY A 82 2.81 24.79 -22.63
N GLN A 83 2.13 25.94 -22.53
CA GLN A 83 2.60 27.14 -21.82
C GLN A 83 2.36 27.09 -20.29
N ILE A 84 1.63 26.09 -19.79
CA ILE A 84 1.36 25.94 -18.36
C ILE A 84 2.56 25.32 -17.62
N PHE A 85 3.36 24.50 -18.31
CA PHE A 85 4.51 23.83 -17.74
C PHE A 85 5.64 24.81 -17.43
N ARG A 86 6.38 24.55 -16.36
CA ARG A 86 7.56 25.34 -16.00
C ARG A 86 8.66 25.11 -17.05
N PRO A 87 9.21 26.16 -17.69
CA PRO A 87 10.28 26.00 -18.67
C PRO A 87 11.52 25.27 -18.14
N ASP A 88 11.85 25.47 -16.86
CA ASP A 88 12.96 24.80 -16.16
C ASP A 88 12.78 23.28 -16.05
N ASN A 89 11.55 22.77 -16.16
CA ASN A 89 11.25 21.35 -15.98
C ASN A 89 11.30 20.55 -17.30
N PHE A 90 11.68 21.20 -18.40
CA PHE A 90 11.95 20.54 -19.68
C PHE A 90 13.42 20.16 -19.74
N VAL A 91 13.71 18.87 -19.59
CA VAL A 91 15.07 18.34 -19.70
C VAL A 91 15.16 17.53 -20.98
N PHE A 92 16.02 17.92 -21.91
CA PHE A 92 16.12 17.22 -23.17
C PHE A 92 17.54 17.10 -23.71
N GLY A 93 17.79 15.98 -24.39
CA GLY A 93 19.04 15.68 -25.08
C GLY A 93 19.12 16.32 -26.47
N GLN A 94 20.25 16.08 -27.13
CA GLN A 94 20.46 16.43 -28.54
C GLN A 94 20.46 15.21 -29.47
N SER A 95 20.60 14.01 -28.89
CA SER A 95 20.78 12.74 -29.58
C SER A 95 19.67 11.80 -29.12
N GLY A 96 18.91 11.21 -30.05
CA GLY A 96 17.83 10.27 -29.72
C GLY A 96 18.33 8.85 -29.46
N ALA A 97 17.58 8.09 -28.66
CA ALA A 97 17.91 6.68 -28.38
C ALA A 97 17.71 5.74 -29.60
N GLY A 98 16.96 6.16 -30.63
CA GLY A 98 16.77 5.37 -31.85
C GLY A 98 16.16 3.98 -31.62
N ASN A 99 15.17 3.88 -30.72
CA ASN A 99 14.54 2.61 -30.30
C ASN A 99 15.51 1.58 -29.71
N ASN A 100 16.63 2.01 -29.13
CA ASN A 100 17.58 1.14 -28.45
C ASN A 100 17.54 1.39 -26.94
N TRP A 101 17.11 0.39 -26.17
CA TRP A 101 17.07 0.46 -24.70
C TRP A 101 18.46 0.68 -24.09
N ALA A 102 19.51 0.02 -24.60
CA ALA A 102 20.86 0.15 -24.05
C ALA A 102 21.41 1.58 -24.20
N LYS A 103 21.06 2.28 -25.30
CA LYS A 103 21.40 3.71 -25.44
C LYS A 103 20.73 4.58 -24.38
N GLY A 104 19.44 4.32 -24.14
CA GLY A 104 18.69 5.02 -23.11
C GLY A 104 19.18 4.70 -21.69
N HIS A 105 19.68 3.50 -21.44
CA HIS A 105 20.03 3.05 -20.10
C HIS A 105 21.51 3.26 -19.73
N TYR A 106 22.43 3.04 -20.67
CA TYR A 106 23.87 3.02 -20.38
C TYR A 106 24.67 4.19 -20.99
N THR A 107 24.22 4.77 -22.10
CA THR A 107 24.98 5.82 -22.81
C THR A 107 24.28 7.18 -22.74
N GLU A 108 23.52 7.56 -23.76
CA GLU A 108 22.91 8.89 -23.90
C GLU A 108 21.99 9.24 -22.73
N GLY A 109 21.18 8.29 -22.25
CA GLY A 109 20.29 8.55 -21.11
C GLY A 109 21.02 8.63 -19.78
N ALA A 110 22.14 7.92 -19.61
CA ALA A 110 22.98 8.01 -18.42
C ALA A 110 23.70 9.36 -18.32
N GLU A 111 24.02 10.01 -19.46
CA GLU A 111 24.57 11.36 -19.46
C GLU A 111 23.53 12.43 -19.07
N LEU A 112 22.26 12.23 -19.44
CA LEU A 112 21.19 13.20 -19.18
C LEU A 112 20.52 13.03 -17.80
N ILE A 113 20.60 11.83 -17.20
CA ILE A 113 19.82 11.47 -16.01
C ILE A 113 20.06 12.39 -14.82
N ASP A 114 21.30 12.81 -14.59
CA ASP A 114 21.66 13.68 -13.46
C ASP A 114 20.92 15.03 -13.54
N SER A 115 20.77 15.57 -14.75
CA SER A 115 20.01 16.81 -14.98
C SER A 115 18.52 16.62 -14.70
N VAL A 116 17.96 15.44 -15.02
CA VAL A 116 16.56 15.12 -14.68
C VAL A 116 16.40 14.97 -13.17
N LEU A 117 17.32 14.26 -12.51
CA LEU A 117 17.31 14.05 -11.06
C LEU A 117 17.40 15.38 -10.30
N ASP A 118 18.20 16.34 -10.75
CA ASP A 118 18.26 17.68 -10.15
C ASP A 118 16.91 18.41 -10.18
N VAL A 119 16.18 18.32 -11.29
CA VAL A 119 14.83 18.88 -11.40
C VAL A 119 13.84 18.12 -10.50
N VAL A 120 13.94 16.79 -10.48
CA VAL A 120 13.11 15.93 -9.60
C VAL A 120 13.33 16.28 -8.13
N ARG A 121 14.58 16.44 -7.69
CA ARG A 121 14.94 16.86 -6.33
C ARG A 121 14.37 18.23 -6.00
N LYS A 122 14.54 19.21 -6.90
CA LYS A 122 13.98 20.56 -6.74
C LYS A 122 12.46 20.54 -6.57
N GLU A 123 11.74 19.74 -7.34
CA GLU A 123 10.29 19.62 -7.20
C GLU A 123 9.88 18.83 -5.95
N ALA A 124 10.64 17.78 -5.58
CA ALA A 124 10.42 17.02 -4.36
C ALA A 124 10.59 17.87 -3.09
N GLU A 125 11.63 18.71 -3.04
CA GLU A 125 11.86 19.67 -1.95
C GLU A 125 10.78 20.77 -1.86
N ASN A 126 10.13 21.09 -2.98
CA ASN A 126 8.99 22.01 -3.02
C ASN A 126 7.66 21.35 -2.58
N CYS A 127 7.66 20.10 -2.12
CA CYS A 127 6.48 19.44 -1.57
C CYS A 127 6.48 19.54 -0.04
N ASP A 128 5.31 19.75 0.58
CA ASP A 128 5.17 19.65 2.03
C ASP A 128 5.24 18.18 2.47
N CYS A 129 4.56 17.28 1.76
CA CYS A 129 4.59 15.85 2.02
C CYS A 129 4.42 15.02 0.74
N LEU A 130 5.54 14.80 0.05
CA LEU A 130 5.59 13.98 -1.17
C LEU A 130 5.04 12.56 -0.91
N GLN A 131 4.01 12.18 -1.64
CA GLN A 131 3.41 10.85 -1.58
C GLN A 131 4.21 9.84 -2.39
N GLY A 132 4.64 10.25 -3.59
CA GLY A 132 5.26 9.36 -4.55
C GLY A 132 5.46 10.02 -5.91
N PHE A 133 5.93 9.19 -6.85
CA PHE A 133 6.22 9.55 -8.22
C PHE A 133 5.27 8.81 -9.16
N GLN A 134 4.78 9.50 -10.18
CA GLN A 134 3.97 8.94 -11.24
C GLN A 134 4.73 9.04 -12.56
N VAL A 135 5.25 7.93 -13.07
CA VAL A 135 6.04 7.90 -14.31
C VAL A 135 5.18 7.42 -15.48
N CYS A 136 5.13 8.18 -16.57
CA CYS A 136 4.47 7.79 -17.82
C CYS A 136 5.52 7.55 -18.91
N HIS A 137 5.54 6.33 -19.46
CA HIS A 137 6.53 5.92 -20.46
C HIS A 137 6.03 4.76 -21.33
N SER A 138 6.76 4.46 -22.41
CA SER A 138 6.56 3.25 -23.21
C SER A 138 7.71 2.28 -23.04
N LEU A 139 7.40 0.99 -23.05
CA LEU A 139 8.40 -0.07 -22.92
C LEU A 139 9.01 -0.49 -24.26
N GLY A 140 8.36 -0.16 -25.38
CA GLY A 140 8.85 -0.49 -26.73
C GLY A 140 9.90 0.47 -27.29
N GLY A 141 9.99 1.70 -26.79
CA GLY A 141 10.93 2.71 -27.28
C GLY A 141 12.37 2.49 -26.80
N GLY A 142 13.24 3.50 -26.94
CA GLY A 142 14.58 3.52 -26.33
C GLY A 142 14.67 4.49 -25.14
N THR A 143 14.16 5.72 -25.30
CA THR A 143 14.18 6.73 -24.24
C THR A 143 13.22 6.38 -23.10
N GLY A 144 11.93 6.19 -23.41
CA GLY A 144 10.92 5.92 -22.39
C GLY A 144 11.20 4.62 -21.61
N SER A 145 11.78 3.63 -22.28
CA SER A 145 12.07 2.31 -21.70
C SER A 145 13.41 2.34 -20.94
N GLY A 146 14.53 2.58 -21.63
CA GLY A 146 15.89 2.54 -21.07
C GLY A 146 16.13 3.65 -20.07
N MET A 147 15.98 4.91 -20.48
CA MET A 147 16.18 6.06 -19.59
C MET A 147 15.07 6.14 -18.53
N GLY A 148 13.82 5.75 -18.86
CA GLY A 148 12.73 5.71 -17.90
C GLY A 148 12.96 4.71 -16.76
N THR A 149 13.43 3.50 -17.07
CA THR A 149 13.76 2.51 -16.04
C THR A 149 15.01 2.87 -15.24
N LEU A 150 16.01 3.49 -15.88
CA LEU A 150 17.16 4.06 -15.16
C LEU A 150 16.72 5.12 -14.15
N LEU A 151 15.81 6.02 -14.54
CA LEU A 151 15.26 7.03 -13.65
C LEU A 151 14.52 6.40 -12.47
N ILE A 152 13.69 5.40 -12.73
CA ILE A 152 12.94 4.70 -11.67
C ILE A 152 13.88 4.08 -10.65
N SER A 153 14.94 3.41 -11.10
CA SER A 153 15.97 2.84 -10.22
C SER A 153 16.67 3.92 -9.38
N LYS A 154 17.09 5.03 -9.99
CA LYS A 154 17.74 6.14 -9.27
C LYS A 154 16.82 6.82 -8.26
N ILE A 155 15.55 7.02 -8.60
CA ILE A 155 14.56 7.55 -7.67
C ILE A 155 14.32 6.57 -6.51
N ARG A 156 14.30 5.27 -6.77
CA ARG A 156 14.14 4.25 -5.71
C ARG A 156 15.33 4.24 -4.75
N GLU A 157 16.55 4.47 -5.24
CA GLU A 157 17.75 4.64 -4.42
C GLU A 157 17.66 5.89 -3.51
N GLU A 158 17.23 7.03 -4.06
CA GLU A 158 17.16 8.31 -3.30
C GLU A 158 15.93 8.43 -2.40
N TYR A 159 14.80 7.86 -2.81
CA TYR A 159 13.50 7.99 -2.15
C TYR A 159 12.86 6.61 -1.88
N PRO A 160 13.49 5.73 -1.08
CA PRO A 160 13.02 4.35 -0.88
C PRO A 160 11.65 4.26 -0.21
N ASP A 161 11.28 5.24 0.62
CA ASP A 161 10.01 5.23 1.36
C ASP A 161 8.82 5.78 0.53
N ARG A 162 9.06 6.28 -0.68
CA ARG A 162 8.03 6.93 -1.52
C ARG A 162 7.46 5.94 -2.53
N MET A 163 6.15 6.08 -2.80
CA MET A 163 5.46 5.19 -3.74
C MET A 163 5.91 5.48 -5.18
N MET A 164 6.16 4.42 -5.95
CA MET A 164 6.47 4.51 -7.38
C MET A 164 5.33 3.89 -8.21
N LEU A 165 4.53 4.74 -8.86
CA LEU A 165 3.47 4.34 -9.79
C LEU A 165 3.93 4.57 -11.23
N THR A 166 3.82 3.55 -12.08
CA THR A 166 4.14 3.66 -13.51
C THR A 166 2.91 3.43 -14.38
N PHE A 167 2.75 4.25 -15.41
CA PHE A 167 1.85 4.03 -16.53
C PHE A 167 2.69 3.55 -17.71
N SER A 168 2.70 2.23 -17.90
CA SER A 168 3.62 1.56 -18.81
C SER A 168 2.88 1.08 -20.05
N VAL A 169 3.21 1.69 -21.20
CA VAL A 169 2.64 1.30 -22.49
C VAL A 169 3.43 0.16 -23.10
N PHE A 170 2.77 -0.99 -23.25
CA PHE A 170 3.32 -2.18 -23.87
C PHE A 170 3.24 -2.11 -25.41
N PRO A 171 4.29 -2.58 -26.10
CA PRO A 171 4.32 -2.59 -27.55
C PRO A 171 3.33 -3.60 -28.13
N SER A 172 2.92 -3.35 -29.38
CA SER A 172 2.12 -4.30 -30.16
C SER A 172 2.50 -4.23 -31.64
N PRO A 173 2.70 -5.39 -32.30
CA PRO A 173 3.00 -5.44 -33.73
C PRO A 173 1.83 -4.97 -34.61
N LYS A 174 0.62 -4.78 -34.05
CA LYS A 174 -0.51 -4.19 -34.79
C LYS A 174 -0.40 -2.67 -34.93
N VAL A 175 0.36 -2.03 -34.05
CA VAL A 175 0.40 -0.56 -33.91
C VAL A 175 1.77 0.00 -34.29
N SER A 176 2.84 -0.77 -34.14
CA SER A 176 4.21 -0.36 -34.48
C SER A 176 4.91 -1.40 -35.37
N ASP A 177 5.66 -0.90 -36.34
CA ASP A 177 6.49 -1.70 -37.25
C ASP A 177 7.92 -1.95 -36.72
N THR A 178 8.23 -1.44 -35.52
CA THR A 178 9.58 -1.56 -34.95
C THR A 178 9.82 -2.98 -34.46
N VAL A 179 10.79 -3.67 -35.06
CA VAL A 179 11.06 -5.08 -34.77
C VAL A 179 11.75 -5.32 -33.42
N VAL A 180 12.46 -4.33 -32.86
CA VAL A 180 13.26 -4.49 -31.64
C VAL A 180 12.48 -4.24 -30.33
N GLU A 181 11.19 -3.89 -30.41
CA GLU A 181 10.36 -3.58 -29.24
C GLU A 181 10.30 -4.71 -28.19
N PRO A 182 10.26 -6.02 -28.56
CA PRO A 182 10.28 -7.08 -27.57
C PRO A 182 11.55 -7.09 -26.71
N TYR A 183 12.71 -6.73 -27.25
CA TYR A 183 13.95 -6.60 -26.45
C TYR A 183 13.81 -5.48 -25.43
N ASN A 184 13.42 -4.29 -25.88
CA ASN A 184 13.24 -3.12 -25.01
C ASN A 184 12.21 -3.41 -23.90
N ALA A 185 11.11 -4.09 -24.23
CA ALA A 185 10.06 -4.41 -23.29
C ALA A 185 10.51 -5.43 -22.24
N THR A 186 11.16 -6.53 -22.64
CA THR A 186 11.67 -7.55 -21.70
C THR A 186 12.67 -6.95 -20.70
N LEU A 187 13.63 -6.16 -21.20
CA LEU A 187 14.63 -5.49 -20.35
C LEU A 187 13.97 -4.49 -19.39
N SER A 188 12.96 -3.77 -19.85
CA SER A 188 12.25 -2.82 -19.00
C SER A 188 11.38 -3.49 -17.95
N VAL A 189 10.70 -4.58 -18.29
CA VAL A 189 9.90 -5.36 -17.33
C VAL A 189 10.78 -5.89 -16.21
N HIS A 190 11.99 -6.40 -16.53
CA HIS A 190 12.93 -6.84 -15.52
C HIS A 190 13.24 -5.75 -14.48
N GLN A 191 13.47 -4.51 -14.92
CA GLN A 191 13.69 -3.36 -14.03
C GLN A 191 12.43 -2.95 -13.24
N LEU A 192 11.24 -3.03 -13.87
CA LEU A 192 9.98 -2.65 -13.23
C LEU A 192 9.58 -3.61 -12.10
N VAL A 193 9.83 -4.91 -12.26
CA VAL A 193 9.51 -5.93 -11.25
C VAL A 193 10.17 -5.65 -9.90
N GLU A 194 11.36 -5.04 -9.90
CA GLU A 194 12.12 -4.78 -8.67
C GLU A 194 11.94 -3.36 -8.14
N ASN A 195 11.80 -2.36 -9.03
CA ASN A 195 11.88 -0.95 -8.66
C ASN A 195 10.54 -0.21 -8.61
N ALA A 196 9.48 -0.74 -9.24
CA ALA A 196 8.16 -0.14 -9.20
C ALA A 196 7.31 -0.76 -8.09
N ASP A 197 6.50 0.07 -7.40
CA ASP A 197 5.52 -0.44 -6.44
C ASP A 197 4.19 -0.75 -7.15
N GLU A 198 3.80 0.02 -8.16
CA GLU A 198 2.58 -0.18 -8.94
C GLU A 198 2.84 0.02 -10.44
N CYS A 199 2.35 -0.91 -11.27
CA CYS A 199 2.47 -0.79 -12.73
C CYS A 199 1.11 -0.93 -13.40
N MET A 200 0.58 0.18 -13.89
CA MET A 200 -0.64 0.22 -14.69
C MET A 200 -0.29 -0.18 -16.13
N VAL A 201 -0.71 -1.38 -16.51
CA VAL A 201 -0.39 -1.95 -17.82
C VAL A 201 -1.36 -1.42 -18.87
N LEU A 202 -0.81 -0.77 -19.89
CA LEU A 202 -1.53 -0.21 -21.02
C LEU A 202 -1.03 -0.90 -22.30
N ASP A 203 -1.87 -1.72 -22.92
CA ASP A 203 -1.49 -2.47 -24.13
C ASP A 203 -2.05 -1.79 -25.38
N ASN A 204 -1.15 -1.39 -26.29
CA ASN A 204 -1.53 -0.82 -27.58
C ASN A 204 -2.42 -1.76 -28.41
N GLU A 205 -2.28 -3.08 -28.26
CA GLU A 205 -3.15 -4.05 -28.92
C GLU A 205 -4.61 -3.91 -28.46
N ALA A 206 -4.81 -3.87 -27.14
CA ALA A 206 -6.14 -3.75 -26.55
C ALA A 206 -6.76 -2.38 -26.82
N LEU A 207 -5.98 -1.30 -26.70
CA LEU A 207 -6.43 0.05 -27.00
C LEU A 207 -6.87 0.19 -28.47
N TYR A 208 -6.11 -0.39 -29.39
CA TYR A 208 -6.48 -0.41 -30.81
C TYR A 208 -7.77 -1.20 -31.04
N ASP A 209 -7.89 -2.40 -30.46
CA ASP A 209 -9.09 -3.24 -30.60
C ASP A 209 -10.33 -2.57 -29.98
N ILE A 210 -10.21 -1.84 -28.87
CA ILE A 210 -11.29 -1.02 -28.29
C ILE A 210 -11.73 0.08 -29.26
N CYS A 211 -10.78 0.87 -29.79
CA CYS A 211 -11.09 1.95 -30.72
C CYS A 211 -11.77 1.43 -31.99
N PHE A 212 -11.24 0.36 -32.57
CA PHE A 212 -11.74 -0.21 -33.81
C PHE A 212 -13.07 -0.94 -33.63
N ARG A 213 -13.17 -1.86 -32.65
CA ARG A 213 -14.34 -2.74 -32.49
C ARG A 213 -15.44 -2.13 -31.66
N THR A 214 -15.11 -1.44 -30.56
CA THR A 214 -16.09 -0.91 -29.59
C THR A 214 -16.51 0.51 -29.97
N LEU A 215 -15.57 1.41 -30.19
CA LEU A 215 -15.87 2.81 -30.58
C LEU A 215 -16.24 2.98 -32.06
N LYS A 216 -16.04 1.94 -32.89
CA LYS A 216 -16.34 1.91 -34.33
C LYS A 216 -15.57 2.96 -35.14
N LEU A 217 -14.33 3.24 -34.73
CA LEU A 217 -13.41 4.09 -35.50
C LEU A 217 -12.76 3.24 -36.60
N SER A 218 -12.92 3.62 -37.86
CA SER A 218 -12.38 2.86 -38.99
C SER A 218 -10.85 2.88 -39.02
N ASN A 219 -10.24 4.03 -38.70
CA ASN A 219 -8.80 4.23 -38.65
C ASN A 219 -8.42 4.90 -37.31
N PRO A 220 -8.21 4.12 -36.23
CA PRO A 220 -7.75 4.66 -34.94
C PRO A 220 -6.40 5.36 -35.08
N THR A 221 -6.28 6.56 -34.52
CA THR A 221 -5.02 7.31 -34.44
C THR A 221 -4.43 7.26 -33.03
N PHE A 222 -3.14 7.56 -32.85
CA PHE A 222 -2.54 7.69 -31.51
C PHE A 222 -3.28 8.71 -30.63
N GLY A 223 -3.89 9.75 -31.22
CA GLY A 223 -4.73 10.68 -30.47
C GLY A 223 -5.95 10.02 -29.83
N ASP A 224 -6.57 9.05 -30.50
CA ASP A 224 -7.71 8.30 -29.98
C ASP A 224 -7.29 7.35 -28.85
N LEU A 225 -6.14 6.68 -29.01
CA LEU A 225 -5.56 5.81 -27.98
C LEU A 225 -5.19 6.62 -26.73
N ASN A 226 -4.51 7.75 -26.92
CA ASN A 226 -4.12 8.65 -25.82
C ASN A 226 -5.34 9.22 -25.09
N HIS A 227 -6.46 9.44 -25.79
CA HIS A 227 -7.71 9.86 -25.13
C HIS A 227 -8.22 8.81 -24.15
N LEU A 228 -8.23 7.52 -24.54
CA LEU A 228 -8.61 6.42 -23.64
C LEU A 228 -7.68 6.33 -22.43
N ILE A 229 -6.37 6.41 -22.65
CA ILE A 229 -5.38 6.36 -21.57
C ILE A 229 -5.60 7.53 -20.60
N SER A 230 -5.77 8.75 -21.11
CA SER A 230 -5.99 9.94 -20.28
C SER A 230 -7.27 9.85 -19.43
N ALA A 231 -8.35 9.29 -19.98
CA ALA A 231 -9.59 9.06 -19.24
C ALA A 231 -9.37 8.08 -18.08
N THR A 232 -8.63 7.00 -18.32
CA THR A 232 -8.25 6.04 -17.29
C THR A 232 -7.37 6.67 -16.21
N MET A 233 -6.33 7.40 -16.59
CA MET A 233 -5.43 8.08 -15.65
C MET A 233 -6.17 9.07 -14.75
N SER A 234 -7.13 9.83 -15.30
CA SER A 234 -7.95 10.77 -14.52
C SER A 234 -8.80 10.09 -13.43
N GLY A 235 -9.15 8.81 -13.65
CA GLY A 235 -9.93 8.02 -12.69
C GLY A 235 -9.13 7.48 -11.52
N LEU A 236 -7.79 7.56 -11.58
CA LEU A 236 -6.88 6.95 -10.60
C LEU A 236 -6.37 7.94 -9.53
N ASN A 237 -7.06 9.07 -9.34
CA ASN A 237 -6.72 10.13 -8.39
C ASN A 237 -7.00 9.76 -6.92
N SER A 238 -6.59 8.58 -6.49
CA SER A 238 -6.68 8.10 -5.11
C SER A 238 -5.32 8.06 -4.42
N ASP A 239 -5.31 7.79 -3.12
CA ASP A 239 -4.05 7.67 -2.38
C ASP A 239 -3.25 6.46 -2.85
N LEU A 240 -2.10 6.69 -3.51
CA LEU A 240 -1.18 5.67 -4.03
C LEU A 240 -0.88 4.59 -2.99
N ARG A 241 -0.53 4.96 -1.76
CA ARG A 241 -0.19 3.96 -0.73
C ARG A 241 -1.39 3.10 -0.34
N LYS A 242 -2.58 3.71 -0.28
CA LYS A 242 -3.82 2.98 0.04
C LYS A 242 -4.19 2.04 -1.10
N LEU A 243 -3.93 2.42 -2.35
CA LEU A 243 -4.17 1.58 -3.51
C LEU A 243 -3.24 0.35 -3.49
N ALA A 244 -1.93 0.56 -3.33
CA ALA A 244 -0.93 -0.51 -3.21
C ALA A 244 -1.29 -1.53 -2.12
N VAL A 245 -1.54 -1.08 -0.89
CA VAL A 245 -1.82 -1.97 0.25
C VAL A 245 -3.07 -2.83 0.03
N ASN A 246 -4.05 -2.36 -0.74
CA ASN A 246 -5.27 -3.12 -1.01
C ASN A 246 -5.18 -4.02 -2.25
N LEU A 247 -4.28 -3.72 -3.20
CA LEU A 247 -4.22 -4.41 -4.48
C LEU A 247 -2.99 -5.29 -4.68
N ILE A 248 -2.00 -5.21 -3.81
CA ILE A 248 -0.75 -5.95 -3.95
C ILE A 248 -0.64 -6.94 -2.79
N PRO A 249 -1.06 -8.20 -2.99
CA PRO A 249 -0.84 -9.25 -1.99
C PRO A 249 0.64 -9.68 -1.95
N PHE A 250 1.34 -9.63 -3.10
CA PHE A 250 2.73 -10.06 -3.23
C PHE A 250 3.55 -9.00 -3.96
N PRO A 251 4.76 -8.64 -3.48
CA PRO A 251 5.53 -7.51 -4.01
C PRO A 251 5.81 -7.56 -5.52
N ARG A 252 6.10 -8.72 -6.11
CA ARG A 252 6.37 -8.86 -7.55
C ARG A 252 5.11 -8.80 -8.42
N LEU A 253 3.94 -9.10 -7.86
CA LEU A 253 2.66 -9.17 -8.57
C LEU A 253 1.91 -7.84 -8.47
N HIS A 254 2.55 -6.77 -8.94
CA HIS A 254 2.04 -5.40 -8.88
C HIS A 254 1.65 -4.84 -10.26
N PHE A 255 1.46 -5.70 -11.25
CA PHE A 255 1.03 -5.31 -12.59
C PHE A 255 -0.50 -5.38 -12.69
N PHE A 256 -1.12 -4.24 -12.98
CA PHE A 256 -2.57 -4.11 -12.98
C PHE A 256 -3.13 -4.02 -14.40
N MET A 257 -4.18 -4.81 -14.65
CA MET A 257 -5.06 -4.63 -15.78
C MET A 257 -6.03 -3.49 -15.49
N VAL A 258 -6.03 -2.47 -16.34
CA VAL A 258 -6.89 -1.30 -16.15
C VAL A 258 -8.04 -1.32 -17.17
N GLY A 259 -9.21 -0.86 -16.77
CA GLY A 259 -10.38 -0.74 -17.62
C GLY A 259 -11.12 0.57 -17.38
N PHE A 260 -11.86 1.04 -18.37
CA PHE A 260 -12.70 2.24 -18.27
C PHE A 260 -14.10 1.94 -18.80
N ALA A 261 -15.10 2.47 -18.13
CA ALA A 261 -16.48 2.47 -18.60
C ALA A 261 -17.11 3.85 -18.33
N PRO A 262 -18.01 4.33 -19.20
CA PRO A 262 -18.52 3.67 -20.39
C PRO A 262 -17.65 3.86 -21.63
N LEU A 263 -17.52 2.81 -22.44
CA LEU A 263 -16.93 2.88 -23.78
C LEU A 263 -18.08 2.85 -24.79
N THR A 264 -18.51 4.03 -25.25
CA THR A 264 -19.61 4.16 -26.21
C THR A 264 -19.19 4.95 -27.43
N SER A 265 -19.60 4.49 -28.60
CA SER A 265 -19.37 5.24 -29.85
C SER A 265 -20.20 6.53 -29.85
N ARG A 266 -19.71 7.56 -30.54
CA ARG A 266 -20.38 8.87 -30.64
C ARG A 266 -21.82 8.77 -31.15
N GLY A 267 -22.11 7.82 -32.03
CA GLY A 267 -23.45 7.58 -32.58
C GLY A 267 -24.41 6.87 -31.63
N SER A 268 -23.89 6.04 -30.71
CA SER A 268 -24.71 5.28 -29.75
C SER A 268 -24.88 5.97 -28.40
N GLN A 269 -24.06 6.99 -28.09
CA GLN A 269 -24.04 7.70 -26.82
C GLN A 269 -25.40 8.36 -26.47
N GLN A 270 -26.15 8.84 -27.46
CA GLN A 270 -27.46 9.49 -27.23
C GLN A 270 -28.59 8.51 -26.92
N TYR A 271 -28.44 7.23 -27.30
CA TYR A 271 -29.49 6.22 -27.18
C TYR A 271 -29.35 5.34 -25.94
N ARG A 272 -28.22 5.44 -25.21
CA ARG A 272 -27.92 4.56 -24.07
C ARG A 272 -28.10 5.31 -22.76
N SER A 273 -28.98 4.80 -21.89
CA SER A 273 -29.11 5.27 -20.52
C SER A 273 -28.06 4.60 -19.64
N LEU A 274 -27.02 5.34 -19.26
CA LEU A 274 -26.01 4.83 -18.32
C LEU A 274 -26.64 4.60 -16.94
N SER A 275 -26.43 3.41 -16.38
CA SER A 275 -26.85 3.03 -15.03
C SER A 275 -25.69 2.32 -14.30
N VAL A 276 -25.74 2.24 -12.97
CA VAL A 276 -24.70 1.55 -12.17
C VAL A 276 -24.54 0.08 -12.62
N PRO A 277 -25.61 -0.72 -12.80
CA PRO A 277 -25.48 -2.10 -13.29
C PRO A 277 -24.83 -2.20 -14.67
N GLU A 278 -25.09 -1.26 -15.58
CA GLU A 278 -24.45 -1.26 -16.91
C GLU A 278 -22.97 -0.91 -16.84
N LEU A 279 -22.57 0.02 -15.96
CA LEU A 279 -21.17 0.36 -15.72
C LEU A 279 -20.43 -0.83 -15.13
N THR A 280 -21.01 -1.45 -14.09
CA THR A 280 -20.44 -2.65 -13.47
C THR A 280 -20.36 -3.80 -14.47
N GLN A 281 -21.35 -4.02 -15.33
CA GLN A 281 -21.24 -5.09 -16.33
C GLN A 281 -20.12 -4.83 -17.35
N GLN A 282 -19.97 -3.58 -17.81
CA GLN A 282 -18.94 -3.20 -18.77
C GLN A 282 -17.53 -3.31 -18.20
N MET A 283 -17.35 -2.99 -16.92
CA MET A 283 -16.03 -3.05 -16.27
C MET A 283 -15.44 -4.46 -16.24
N TRP A 284 -16.26 -5.51 -16.10
CA TRP A 284 -15.81 -6.91 -16.08
C TRP A 284 -15.91 -7.59 -17.47
N ASP A 285 -16.20 -6.82 -18.53
CA ASP A 285 -16.12 -7.34 -19.90
C ASP A 285 -14.67 -7.30 -20.37
N ALA A 286 -14.17 -8.43 -20.89
CA ALA A 286 -12.82 -8.56 -21.42
C ALA A 286 -12.55 -7.52 -22.53
N LYS A 287 -13.58 -7.11 -23.27
CA LYS A 287 -13.48 -6.11 -24.35
C LYS A 287 -13.18 -4.69 -23.88
N ASN A 288 -13.37 -4.41 -22.60
CA ASN A 288 -13.17 -3.08 -22.03
C ASN A 288 -11.84 -2.98 -21.25
N MET A 289 -11.07 -4.06 -21.19
CA MET A 289 -9.74 -4.07 -20.59
C MET A 289 -8.74 -3.42 -21.53
N MET A 290 -7.88 -2.56 -20.98
CA MET A 290 -6.79 -1.90 -21.68
C MET A 290 -5.52 -2.76 -21.74
N CYS A 291 -5.61 -4.03 -21.35
CA CYS A 291 -4.57 -5.04 -21.49
C CYS A 291 -5.15 -6.20 -22.32
N ALA A 292 -4.43 -6.68 -23.34
CA ALA A 292 -4.92 -7.75 -24.22
C ALA A 292 -4.75 -9.13 -23.56
N ALA A 293 -5.46 -9.34 -22.46
CA ALA A 293 -5.59 -10.60 -21.77
C ALA A 293 -7.06 -10.84 -21.42
N ASP A 294 -7.56 -12.07 -21.57
CA ASP A 294 -8.93 -12.39 -21.15
C ASP A 294 -8.96 -12.67 -19.64
N PRO A 295 -9.66 -11.85 -18.83
CA PRO A 295 -9.73 -12.09 -17.39
C PRO A 295 -10.35 -13.44 -17.01
N ARG A 296 -11.08 -14.09 -17.93
CA ARG A 296 -11.70 -15.41 -17.70
C ARG A 296 -10.71 -16.57 -17.75
N HIS A 297 -9.53 -16.37 -18.34
CA HIS A 297 -8.47 -17.38 -18.38
C HIS A 297 -7.62 -17.41 -17.10
N GLY A 298 -7.87 -16.48 -16.17
CA GLY A 298 -7.20 -16.42 -14.88
C GLY A 298 -8.17 -16.18 -13.73
N ARG A 299 -7.61 -15.79 -12.59
CA ARG A 299 -8.34 -15.41 -11.39
C ARG A 299 -7.88 -14.02 -10.92
N TYR A 300 -8.82 -13.22 -10.46
CA TYR A 300 -8.53 -11.96 -9.79
C TYR A 300 -8.00 -12.24 -8.39
N LEU A 301 -6.76 -11.79 -8.14
CA LEU A 301 -6.19 -11.72 -6.80
C LEU A 301 -6.93 -10.63 -6.01
N THR A 302 -6.97 -9.42 -6.56
CA THR A 302 -7.64 -8.26 -5.98
C THR A 302 -8.18 -7.37 -7.09
N ALA A 303 -9.24 -6.60 -6.82
CA ALA A 303 -9.71 -5.58 -7.76
C ALA A 303 -10.20 -4.31 -7.06
N SER A 304 -10.08 -3.18 -7.75
CA SER A 304 -10.63 -1.90 -7.33
C SER A 304 -11.51 -1.31 -8.41
N ALA A 305 -12.62 -0.72 -7.98
CA ALA A 305 -13.61 -0.06 -8.81
C ALA A 305 -13.77 1.38 -8.30
N VAL A 306 -13.39 2.35 -9.12
CA VAL A 306 -13.57 3.78 -8.83
C VAL A 306 -14.71 4.32 -9.67
N PHE A 307 -15.87 4.52 -9.04
CA PHE A 307 -17.03 5.12 -9.68
C PHE A 307 -16.99 6.64 -9.54
N ARG A 308 -17.35 7.36 -10.60
CA ARG A 308 -17.40 8.82 -10.66
C ARG A 308 -18.78 9.30 -11.11
N GLY A 309 -19.32 10.30 -10.44
CA GLY A 309 -20.64 10.89 -10.67
C GLY A 309 -21.64 10.57 -9.56
N LYS A 310 -22.78 11.27 -9.58
CA LYS A 310 -23.83 11.14 -8.56
C LYS A 310 -24.54 9.80 -8.68
N MET A 311 -24.29 8.90 -7.75
CA MET A 311 -24.92 7.58 -7.68
C MET A 311 -25.13 7.11 -6.24
N SER A 312 -26.00 6.12 -6.07
CA SER A 312 -26.25 5.52 -4.75
C SER A 312 -25.12 4.56 -4.38
N THR A 313 -24.40 4.84 -3.28
CA THR A 313 -23.34 3.94 -2.76
C THR A 313 -23.88 2.54 -2.49
N LYS A 314 -25.11 2.44 -1.96
CA LYS A 314 -25.80 1.16 -1.74
C LYS A 314 -25.97 0.36 -3.04
N GLU A 315 -26.36 1.01 -4.14
CA GLU A 315 -26.56 0.33 -5.42
C GLU A 315 -25.22 -0.16 -5.99
N VAL A 316 -24.16 0.63 -5.84
CA VAL A 316 -22.80 0.24 -6.21
C VAL A 316 -22.40 -1.03 -5.45
N ASP A 317 -22.52 -1.03 -4.13
CA ASP A 317 -22.11 -2.18 -3.31
C ASP A 317 -22.93 -3.45 -3.63
N GLU A 318 -24.25 -3.31 -3.85
CA GLU A 318 -25.10 -4.42 -4.28
C GLU A 318 -24.67 -5.00 -5.64
N GLN A 319 -24.31 -4.16 -6.63
CA GLN A 319 -23.83 -4.64 -7.93
C GLN A 319 -22.46 -5.31 -7.84
N MET A 320 -21.57 -4.79 -7.00
CA MET A 320 -20.24 -5.37 -6.80
C MET A 320 -20.33 -6.77 -6.18
N ILE A 321 -21.16 -6.94 -5.15
CA ILE A 321 -21.43 -8.23 -4.52
C ILE A 321 -22.10 -9.19 -5.52
N ASN A 322 -23.03 -8.70 -6.34
CA ASN A 322 -23.70 -9.50 -7.38
C ASN A 322 -22.70 -10.07 -8.41
N VAL A 323 -21.72 -9.26 -8.83
CA VAL A 323 -20.67 -9.72 -9.75
C VAL A 323 -19.80 -10.78 -9.08
N GLN A 324 -19.35 -10.55 -7.84
CA GLN A 324 -18.54 -11.53 -7.11
C GLN A 324 -19.29 -12.87 -6.93
N ASN A 325 -20.56 -12.83 -6.56
CA ASN A 325 -21.36 -14.04 -6.35
C ASN A 325 -21.63 -14.82 -7.64
N LYS A 326 -21.87 -14.12 -8.76
CA LYS A 326 -22.08 -14.78 -10.07
C LYS A 326 -20.82 -15.40 -10.64
N ASN A 327 -19.68 -14.78 -10.35
CA ASN A 327 -18.39 -15.08 -10.96
C ASN A 327 -17.37 -15.57 -9.92
N SER A 328 -17.83 -16.22 -8.84
CA SER A 328 -16.98 -16.57 -7.69
C SER A 328 -15.76 -17.40 -8.07
N SER A 329 -15.86 -18.25 -9.09
CA SER A 329 -14.75 -19.05 -9.62
C SER A 329 -13.61 -18.23 -10.24
N TYR A 330 -13.87 -16.98 -10.62
CA TYR A 330 -12.86 -16.07 -11.19
C TYR A 330 -12.20 -15.18 -10.12
N PHE A 331 -12.58 -15.30 -8.86
CA PHE A 331 -11.92 -14.61 -7.74
C PHE A 331 -11.21 -15.66 -6.88
N VAL A 332 -10.03 -15.32 -6.38
CA VAL A 332 -9.34 -16.22 -5.45
C VAL A 332 -10.12 -16.32 -4.13
N GLU A 333 -10.29 -17.54 -3.63
CA GLU A 333 -11.05 -17.84 -2.42
C GLU A 333 -10.28 -17.53 -1.12
N TRP A 334 -8.95 -17.59 -1.17
CA TRP A 334 -8.06 -17.40 -0.02
C TRP A 334 -7.79 -15.92 0.32
N ILE A 335 -8.16 -14.97 -0.55
CA ILE A 335 -8.24 -13.54 -0.22
C ILE A 335 -9.71 -13.16 -0.01
N PRO A 336 -10.22 -13.12 1.24
CA PRO A 336 -11.59 -12.70 1.49
C PRO A 336 -11.77 -11.21 1.17
N ASN A 337 -12.92 -10.84 0.61
CA ASN A 337 -13.30 -9.45 0.32
C ASN A 337 -12.26 -8.68 -0.51
N ASN A 338 -11.75 -9.33 -1.56
CA ASN A 338 -10.67 -8.85 -2.42
C ASN A 338 -11.06 -7.77 -3.44
N VAL A 339 -12.34 -7.38 -3.50
CA VAL A 339 -12.81 -6.30 -4.36
C VAL A 339 -13.18 -5.08 -3.54
N LYS A 340 -12.63 -3.91 -3.90
CA LYS A 340 -12.93 -2.62 -3.25
C LYS A 340 -13.63 -1.68 -4.21
N SER A 341 -14.72 -1.07 -3.75
CA SER A 341 -15.41 0.01 -4.46
C SER A 341 -15.10 1.37 -3.81
N SER A 342 -15.08 2.42 -4.63
CA SER A 342 -15.04 3.81 -4.17
C SER A 342 -15.92 4.66 -5.08
N VAL A 343 -16.51 5.72 -4.51
CA VAL A 343 -17.41 6.63 -5.24
C VAL A 343 -16.91 8.07 -5.06
N CYS A 344 -16.79 8.77 -6.18
CA CYS A 344 -16.49 10.19 -6.26
C CYS A 344 -17.68 10.93 -6.87
N ASP A 345 -18.16 11.98 -6.22
CA ASP A 345 -19.35 12.72 -6.69
C ASP A 345 -19.11 13.52 -7.98
N ILE A 346 -17.85 13.84 -8.29
CA ILE A 346 -17.47 14.65 -9.46
C ILE A 346 -17.27 13.73 -10.67
N PRO A 347 -18.17 13.77 -11.67
CA PRO A 347 -18.01 13.00 -12.89
C PRO A 347 -16.95 13.63 -13.81
N PRO A 348 -16.35 12.83 -14.71
CA PRO A 348 -15.45 13.37 -15.73
C PRO A 348 -16.20 14.24 -16.74
N LYS A 349 -15.48 15.17 -17.37
CA LYS A 349 -16.04 16.14 -18.31
C LYS A 349 -16.71 15.44 -19.50
N GLY A 350 -17.96 15.79 -19.79
CA GLY A 350 -18.73 15.22 -20.91
C GLY A 350 -19.48 13.92 -20.59
N LEU A 351 -19.33 13.36 -19.38
CA LEU A 351 -20.07 12.20 -18.91
C LEU A 351 -20.82 12.52 -17.61
N LYS A 352 -21.96 11.85 -17.38
CA LYS A 352 -22.70 11.97 -16.11
C LYS A 352 -22.22 11.00 -15.05
N MET A 353 -21.79 9.82 -15.49
CA MET A 353 -21.25 8.76 -14.66
C MET A 353 -20.17 8.04 -15.44
N ALA A 354 -19.13 7.60 -14.75
CA ALA A 354 -18.06 6.78 -15.28
C ALA A 354 -17.55 5.84 -14.18
N SER A 355 -16.78 4.84 -14.58
CA SER A 355 -16.09 3.96 -13.66
C SER A 355 -14.75 3.53 -14.24
N THR A 356 -13.75 3.50 -13.37
CA THR A 356 -12.41 3.00 -13.66
C THR A 356 -12.21 1.70 -12.90
N PHE A 357 -11.74 0.68 -13.60
CA PHE A 357 -11.45 -0.64 -13.06
C PHE A 357 -9.94 -0.85 -12.97
N ILE A 358 -9.49 -1.41 -11.87
CA ILE A 358 -8.11 -1.85 -11.65
C ILE A 358 -8.18 -3.29 -11.18
N GLY A 359 -7.67 -4.23 -11.95
CA GLY A 359 -7.65 -5.64 -11.60
C GLY A 359 -6.22 -6.14 -11.49
N ASN A 360 -5.88 -6.72 -10.34
CA ASN A 360 -4.74 -7.60 -10.22
C ASN A 360 -5.23 -9.02 -10.56
N SER A 361 -4.95 -9.47 -11.78
CA SER A 361 -5.44 -10.74 -12.32
C SER A 361 -4.28 -11.58 -12.81
N THR A 362 -4.30 -12.88 -12.53
CA THR A 362 -3.29 -13.82 -13.03
C THR A 362 -3.31 -13.96 -14.56
N SER A 363 -4.41 -13.57 -15.22
CA SER A 363 -4.51 -13.55 -16.69
C SER A 363 -3.50 -12.63 -17.36
N ILE A 364 -2.92 -11.66 -16.64
CA ILE A 364 -1.91 -10.74 -17.19
C ILE A 364 -0.66 -11.48 -17.71
N GLN A 365 -0.45 -12.73 -17.26
CA GLN A 365 0.59 -13.61 -17.78
C GLN A 365 0.50 -13.82 -19.30
N GLU A 366 -0.68 -13.73 -19.93
CA GLU A 366 -0.84 -13.87 -21.39
C GLU A 366 -0.07 -12.78 -22.15
N MET A 367 -0.11 -11.55 -21.62
CA MET A 367 0.60 -10.40 -22.18
C MET A 367 2.12 -10.61 -22.08
N PHE A 368 2.61 -11.02 -20.90
CA PHE A 368 4.04 -11.32 -20.71
C PHE A 368 4.50 -12.49 -21.58
N ARG A 369 3.70 -13.55 -21.71
CA ARG A 369 4.00 -14.71 -22.56
C ARG A 369 4.08 -14.29 -24.03
N ARG A 370 3.20 -13.40 -24.51
CA ARG A 370 3.27 -12.84 -25.87
C ARG A 370 4.57 -12.08 -26.12
N VAL A 371 5.00 -11.22 -25.18
CA VAL A 371 6.27 -10.48 -25.30
C VAL A 371 7.46 -11.44 -25.24
N SER A 372 7.42 -12.41 -24.32
CA SER A 372 8.44 -13.46 -24.16
C SER A 372 8.63 -14.28 -25.43
N GLU A 373 7.54 -14.77 -26.05
CA GLU A 373 7.63 -15.55 -27.30
C GLU A 373 8.29 -14.76 -28.45
N GLN A 374 7.96 -13.47 -28.58
CA GLN A 374 8.56 -12.59 -29.58
C GLN A 374 10.04 -12.33 -29.29
N PHE A 375 10.37 -12.09 -28.02
CA PHE A 375 11.75 -11.94 -27.55
C PHE A 375 12.56 -13.20 -27.87
N THR A 376 12.12 -14.37 -27.44
CA THR A 376 12.82 -15.65 -27.65
C THR A 376 13.01 -15.93 -29.14
N ALA A 377 12.01 -15.63 -29.98
CA ALA A 377 12.12 -15.82 -31.43
C ALA A 377 13.23 -14.95 -32.07
N MET A 378 13.43 -13.73 -31.58
CA MET A 378 14.52 -12.85 -32.03
C MET A 378 15.87 -13.23 -31.41
N PHE A 379 15.89 -13.48 -30.10
CA PHE A 379 17.11 -13.76 -29.34
C PHE A 379 17.79 -15.05 -29.80
N ARG A 380 17.02 -16.10 -30.10
CA ARG A 380 17.54 -17.35 -30.69
C ARG A 380 18.29 -17.14 -32.00
N ARG A 381 17.93 -16.10 -32.78
CA ARG A 381 18.60 -15.75 -34.04
C ARG A 381 19.69 -14.70 -33.86
N LYS A 382 19.88 -14.20 -32.62
CA LYS A 382 20.74 -13.06 -32.28
C LYS A 382 20.50 -11.84 -33.19
N ALA A 383 19.25 -11.66 -33.63
CA ALA A 383 18.89 -10.57 -34.53
C ALA A 383 19.01 -9.24 -33.79
N PHE A 384 19.64 -8.24 -34.44
CA PHE A 384 19.85 -6.88 -33.89
C PHE A 384 20.62 -6.78 -32.56
N LEU A 385 21.16 -7.89 -32.04
CA LEU A 385 21.86 -7.91 -30.74
C LEU A 385 23.08 -6.97 -30.69
N HIS A 386 23.80 -6.83 -31.81
CA HIS A 386 24.95 -5.94 -31.94
C HIS A 386 24.65 -4.44 -31.68
N TRP A 387 23.38 -4.01 -31.76
CA TRP A 387 23.00 -2.65 -31.40
C TRP A 387 23.05 -2.43 -29.89
N TYR A 388 22.82 -3.47 -29.09
CA TYR A 388 22.83 -3.39 -27.64
C TYR A 388 24.22 -3.67 -27.08
N THR A 389 24.89 -4.70 -27.59
CA THR A 389 26.26 -5.02 -27.15
C THR A 389 27.27 -3.96 -27.60
N GLY A 390 26.99 -3.24 -28.69
CA GLY A 390 27.78 -2.07 -29.11
C GLY A 390 27.75 -0.90 -28.12
N GLU A 391 26.74 -0.83 -27.25
CA GLU A 391 26.58 0.19 -26.21
C GLU A 391 27.10 -0.29 -24.84
N GLY A 392 27.75 -1.46 -24.79
CA GLY A 392 28.40 -2.00 -23.58
C GLY A 392 27.62 -3.08 -22.82
N MET A 393 26.45 -3.48 -23.32
CA MET A 393 25.61 -4.50 -22.69
C MET A 393 26.10 -5.93 -22.96
N ASP A 394 26.02 -6.83 -21.98
CA ASP A 394 26.34 -8.25 -22.20
C ASP A 394 25.12 -9.07 -22.67
N GLU A 395 25.36 -10.13 -23.45
CA GLU A 395 24.33 -11.11 -23.83
C GLU A 395 23.75 -11.84 -22.60
N MET A 396 24.51 -11.90 -21.50
CA MET A 396 24.04 -12.46 -20.23
C MET A 396 22.86 -11.68 -19.66
N GLU A 397 22.86 -10.35 -19.73
CA GLU A 397 21.76 -9.48 -19.25
C GLU A 397 20.44 -9.77 -19.97
N PHE A 398 20.49 -10.11 -21.26
CA PHE A 398 19.30 -10.55 -22.01
C PHE A 398 18.73 -11.85 -21.46
N THR A 399 19.61 -12.79 -21.13
CA THR A 399 19.22 -14.10 -20.61
C THR A 399 18.64 -13.98 -19.20
N GLU A 400 19.21 -13.10 -18.37
CA GLU A 400 18.70 -12.79 -17.03
C GLU A 400 17.31 -12.16 -17.09
N ALA A 401 17.13 -11.16 -17.98
CA ALA A 401 15.82 -10.53 -18.16
C ALA A 401 14.77 -11.50 -18.71
N GLU A 402 15.13 -12.38 -19.65
CA GLU A 402 14.24 -13.45 -20.14
C GLU A 402 13.86 -14.42 -19.01
N SER A 403 14.84 -14.85 -18.20
CA SER A 403 14.60 -15.73 -17.06
C SER A 403 13.65 -15.09 -16.06
N ASN A 404 13.93 -13.85 -15.65
CA ASN A 404 13.11 -13.13 -14.67
C ASN A 404 11.66 -12.92 -15.15
N MET A 405 11.46 -12.65 -16.45
CA MET A 405 10.12 -12.53 -17.02
C MET A 405 9.38 -13.88 -17.04
N ASN A 406 10.09 -14.99 -17.30
CA ASN A 406 9.51 -16.33 -17.23
C ASN A 406 9.18 -16.74 -15.78
N ASP A 407 10.02 -16.36 -14.82
CA ASP A 407 9.77 -16.58 -13.39
C ASP A 407 8.53 -15.81 -12.94
N LEU A 408 8.35 -14.55 -13.38
CA LEU A 408 7.14 -13.78 -13.11
C LEU A 408 5.88 -14.46 -13.68
N VAL A 409 5.96 -15.01 -14.89
CA VAL A 409 4.86 -15.78 -15.49
C VAL A 409 4.57 -17.04 -14.68
N ALA A 410 5.59 -17.74 -14.21
CA ALA A 410 5.44 -18.91 -13.36
C ALA A 410 4.80 -18.58 -12.02
N GLU A 411 5.15 -17.45 -11.39
CA GLU A 411 4.51 -16.98 -10.16
C GLU A 411 3.01 -16.72 -10.37
N TYR A 412 2.63 -16.00 -11.44
CA TYR A 412 1.20 -15.81 -11.74
C TYR A 412 0.47 -17.13 -11.97
N GLN A 413 1.11 -18.10 -12.63
CA GLN A 413 0.53 -19.43 -12.84
C GLN A 413 0.36 -20.19 -11.53
N GLN A 414 1.34 -20.14 -10.62
CA GLN A 414 1.28 -20.77 -9.31
C GLN A 414 0.06 -20.28 -8.51
N TYR A 415 -0.16 -18.97 -8.42
CA TYR A 415 -1.30 -18.42 -7.67
C TYR A 415 -2.64 -18.57 -8.40
N GLN A 416 -2.62 -18.80 -9.72
CA GLN A 416 -3.83 -19.12 -10.47
C GLN A 416 -4.35 -20.51 -10.12
N ASP A 417 -3.44 -21.48 -9.99
CA ASP A 417 -3.76 -22.87 -9.72
C ASP A 417 -3.98 -23.13 -8.23
N ALA A 418 -3.38 -22.32 -7.35
CA ALA A 418 -3.53 -22.43 -5.90
C ALA A 418 -5.01 -22.51 -5.46
N THR A 419 -5.31 -23.55 -4.68
CA THR A 419 -6.60 -23.76 -4.00
C THR A 419 -6.40 -23.97 -2.51
N ILE A 420 -7.44 -23.74 -1.70
CA ILE A 420 -7.39 -23.94 -0.24
C ILE A 420 -7.09 -25.41 0.14
N TYR A 421 -7.28 -26.36 -0.79
CA TYR A 421 -7.20 -27.81 -0.54
C TYR A 421 -5.89 -28.48 -0.97
N GLU A 422 -4.96 -27.76 -1.62
CA GLU A 422 -3.74 -28.37 -2.18
C GLU A 422 -2.56 -28.47 -1.20
N GLU A 423 -2.66 -27.92 0.02
CA GLU A 423 -1.64 -28.09 1.07
C GLU A 423 -1.83 -29.35 1.95
N GLU A 424 -2.81 -30.23 1.64
CA GLU A 424 -3.10 -31.40 2.50
C GLU A 424 -2.43 -32.73 2.07
N TYR A 425 -1.63 -32.78 1.00
CA TYR A 425 -1.04 -34.04 0.53
C TYR A 425 0.42 -33.87 0.08
N GLU A 426 1.37 -33.92 1.03
CA GLU A 426 2.64 -34.67 0.96
C GLU A 426 3.51 -34.36 2.21
N GLY A 427 3.45 -35.22 3.23
CA GLY A 427 4.33 -35.15 4.41
C GLY A 427 3.79 -35.94 5.60
N GLU A 428 4.33 -37.13 5.83
CA GLU A 428 3.80 -38.19 6.70
C GLU A 428 3.84 -37.92 8.23
N GLU A 429 2.69 -38.20 8.86
CA GLU A 429 2.44 -38.89 10.14
C GLU A 429 2.87 -38.37 11.54
N GLU A 430 3.73 -37.36 11.75
CA GLU A 430 4.08 -36.93 13.14
C GLU A 430 3.32 -35.70 13.69
N GLU A 431 2.64 -34.91 12.85
CA GLU A 431 1.90 -33.71 13.28
C GLU A 431 0.42 -33.95 13.65
N LEU A 432 -0.12 -35.13 13.36
CA LEU A 432 -1.56 -35.41 13.49
C LEU A 432 -2.08 -35.31 14.94
N LEU A 433 -1.21 -35.56 15.94
CA LEU A 433 -1.56 -35.47 17.36
C LEU A 433 -1.53 -34.03 17.89
N LEU A 434 -0.70 -33.17 17.29
CA LEU A 434 -0.59 -31.75 17.66
C LEU A 434 -1.71 -30.92 17.01
N LEU A 435 -2.06 -31.23 15.75
CA LEU A 435 -3.15 -30.59 15.02
C LEU A 435 -4.54 -30.97 15.55
N ALA A 436 -4.74 -32.22 16.01
CA ALA A 436 -5.98 -32.59 16.68
C ALA A 436 -6.17 -31.82 18.01
N PHE A 437 -5.09 -31.50 18.73
CA PHE A 437 -5.13 -30.67 19.93
C PHE A 437 -5.39 -29.19 19.60
N LEU A 438 -4.81 -28.68 18.50
CA LEU A 438 -5.03 -27.31 18.04
C LEU A 438 -6.44 -27.09 17.45
N ALA A 439 -6.99 -28.05 16.70
CA ALA A 439 -8.32 -27.97 16.10
C ALA A 439 -9.46 -27.99 17.13
N VAL A 440 -9.25 -28.65 18.29
CA VAL A 440 -10.20 -28.58 19.42
C VAL A 440 -10.08 -27.22 20.15
N SER A 441 -8.96 -26.50 20.00
CA SER A 441 -8.75 -25.18 20.62
C SER A 441 -9.11 -23.99 19.74
N SER A 442 -9.23 -24.16 18.41
CA SER A 442 -9.47 -23.07 17.45
C SER A 442 -10.93 -22.95 16.97
N SER A 443 -11.87 -23.53 17.71
CA SER A 443 -13.29 -23.24 17.50
C SER A 443 -13.66 -21.84 18.03
N ILE A 444 -13.83 -20.92 17.06
CA ILE A 444 -14.42 -19.58 17.13
C ILE A 444 -13.48 -18.47 17.63
N ALA A 445 -12.72 -17.88 16.69
CA ALA A 445 -12.24 -16.51 16.81
C ALA A 445 -12.27 -15.81 15.44
N SER A 446 -13.45 -15.37 15.01
CA SER A 446 -13.53 -14.30 14.00
C SER A 446 -13.06 -13.01 14.66
N ALA A 447 -11.96 -12.45 14.16
CA ALA A 447 -11.57 -11.08 14.45
C ALA A 447 -11.69 -10.27 13.15
N SER A 448 -12.80 -9.54 13.02
CA SER A 448 -12.89 -8.44 12.07
C SER A 448 -12.27 -7.20 12.70
N ASP A 449 -11.41 -6.51 11.96
CA ASP A 449 -10.97 -5.16 12.30
C ASP A 449 -11.68 -4.17 11.38
N PRO A 450 -12.73 -3.46 11.84
CA PRO A 450 -13.42 -2.45 11.04
C PRO A 450 -12.74 -1.08 11.19
N SER A 451 -12.23 -0.54 10.09
CA SER A 451 -11.72 0.84 10.03
C SER A 451 -12.84 1.89 10.21
N SER A 452 -12.72 2.69 11.27
CA SER A 452 -13.05 4.13 11.42
C SER A 452 -14.31 4.76 10.79
N LEU A 453 -15.46 4.09 10.85
CA LEU A 453 -16.78 4.77 10.91
C LEU A 453 -17.56 4.10 12.03
N GLN A 454 -17.24 4.44 13.28
CA GLN A 454 -17.96 3.91 14.43
C GLN A 454 -19.22 4.73 14.69
N ASP A 455 -20.36 4.16 14.31
CA ASP A 455 -21.53 4.29 15.15
C ASP A 455 -21.14 3.79 16.55
N PHE A 456 -21.29 4.64 17.57
CA PHE A 456 -20.98 4.30 18.94
C PHE A 456 -21.85 3.12 19.38
N CYS A 457 -21.23 2.03 19.81
CA CYS A 457 -21.91 0.82 20.24
C CYS A 457 -21.75 0.68 21.75
N VAL A 458 -22.85 0.69 22.51
CA VAL A 458 -22.81 0.48 23.96
C VAL A 458 -22.78 -1.02 24.26
N ALA A 459 -21.87 -1.47 25.12
CA ALA A 459 -21.78 -2.88 25.51
C ALA A 459 -23.07 -3.42 26.16
N ASP A 460 -23.61 -4.52 25.62
CA ASP A 460 -24.57 -5.37 26.32
C ASP A 460 -23.84 -6.37 27.23
N LYS A 461 -23.97 -6.17 28.54
CA LYS A 461 -23.33 -6.99 29.58
C LYS A 461 -23.92 -8.41 29.69
N ALA A 462 -25.04 -8.71 29.03
CA ALA A 462 -25.73 -10.00 29.12
C ALA A 462 -25.28 -11.03 28.06
N SER A 463 -24.52 -10.62 27.04
CA SER A 463 -24.15 -11.45 25.88
C SER A 463 -22.78 -12.13 26.02
N VAL A 464 -22.55 -13.18 25.21
CA VAL A 464 -21.33 -14.03 25.25
C VAL A 464 -20.09 -13.28 24.74
N LEU A 465 -18.96 -13.49 25.42
CA LEU A 465 -17.66 -12.87 25.15
C LEU A 465 -16.95 -13.50 23.94
N VAL A 466 -16.92 -12.81 22.80
CA VAL A 466 -15.97 -13.07 21.71
C VAL A 466 -15.43 -11.73 21.21
N ASN A 467 -14.18 -11.40 21.56
CA ASN A 467 -13.47 -10.16 21.17
C ASN A 467 -14.16 -8.80 21.44
N GLY A 468 -15.07 -8.73 22.42
CA GLY A 468 -15.73 -7.48 22.81
C GLY A 468 -17.07 -7.78 23.48
N PHE A 469 -17.89 -6.74 23.70
CA PHE A 469 -19.29 -6.92 24.08
C PHE A 469 -20.18 -6.71 22.85
N ALA A 470 -21.28 -7.48 22.75
CA ALA A 470 -22.29 -7.21 21.73
C ALA A 470 -22.90 -5.82 21.92
N CYS A 471 -23.42 -5.24 20.85
CA CYS A 471 -24.08 -3.93 20.92
C CYS A 471 -25.45 -4.05 21.57
N LYS A 472 -25.66 -3.26 22.63
CA LYS A 472 -26.97 -2.97 23.20
C LYS A 472 -27.83 -2.29 22.13
N ASP A 473 -29.12 -2.65 22.05
CA ASP A 473 -30.06 -1.97 21.15
C ASP A 473 -30.05 -0.46 21.43
N SER A 474 -29.84 0.34 20.39
CA SER A 474 -29.82 1.81 20.41
C SER A 474 -30.97 2.45 21.20
N LYS A 475 -32.16 1.84 21.22
CA LYS A 475 -33.33 2.35 21.94
C LYS A 475 -33.23 2.21 23.47
N LEU A 476 -32.33 1.36 23.94
CA LEU A 476 -32.13 1.06 25.37
C LEU A 476 -30.89 1.78 25.94
N VAL A 477 -30.15 2.52 25.10
CA VAL A 477 -28.96 3.26 25.51
C VAL A 477 -29.35 4.50 26.31
N ASP A 478 -28.69 4.71 27.46
CA ASP A 478 -28.90 5.90 28.30
C ASP A 478 -27.58 6.56 28.73
N ALA A 479 -27.66 7.76 29.31
CA ALA A 479 -26.49 8.55 29.68
C ALA A 479 -25.59 7.88 30.74
N ASN A 480 -26.12 6.97 31.56
CA ASN A 480 -25.33 6.26 32.56
C ASN A 480 -24.41 5.21 31.91
N ASP A 481 -24.70 4.76 30.69
CA ASP A 481 -23.84 3.85 29.95
C ASP A 481 -22.46 4.48 29.61
N PHE A 482 -22.36 5.82 29.69
CA PHE A 482 -21.14 6.60 29.43
C PHE A 482 -20.48 7.16 30.69
N PHE A 483 -21.01 6.87 31.89
CA PHE A 483 -20.53 7.44 33.14
C PHE A 483 -19.98 6.37 34.09
N PHE A 484 -18.81 6.62 34.68
CA PHE A 484 -18.25 5.77 35.73
C PHE A 484 -17.73 6.58 36.91
N SER A 485 -18.32 6.33 38.06
CA SER A 485 -18.04 6.99 39.34
C SER A 485 -17.01 6.22 40.18
N GLY A 486 -16.11 5.42 39.59
CA GLY A 486 -15.14 4.63 40.37
C GLY A 486 -13.72 5.22 40.45
N LEU A 487 -13.31 6.02 39.45
CA LEU A 487 -11.94 6.55 39.39
C LEU A 487 -11.64 7.63 40.44
N HIS A 488 -12.67 8.19 41.10
CA HIS A 488 -12.51 9.20 42.15
C HIS A 488 -12.51 8.62 43.58
N LEU A 489 -12.78 7.32 43.73
CA LEU A 489 -12.83 6.66 45.05
C LEU A 489 -11.43 6.51 45.66
N ALA A 490 -11.39 6.34 46.99
CA ALA A 490 -10.16 6.33 47.80
C ALA A 490 -9.09 5.37 47.25
N ALA A 491 -7.81 5.75 47.40
CA ALA A 491 -6.64 5.02 46.90
C ALA A 491 -6.76 3.52 47.17
N GLY A 492 -6.56 2.72 46.12
CA GLY A 492 -6.63 1.26 46.25
C GLY A 492 -5.62 0.74 47.27
N ASN A 493 -5.92 -0.36 47.95
CA ASN A 493 -4.98 -0.98 48.90
C ASN A 493 -3.65 -1.35 48.22
N THR A 494 -2.58 -0.60 48.54
CA THR A 494 -1.21 -0.81 48.06
C THR A 494 -0.35 -1.64 49.02
N SER A 495 -0.95 -2.26 50.04
CA SER A 495 -0.28 -3.15 51.00
C SER A 495 0.00 -4.53 50.39
N ASN A 496 0.74 -4.56 49.27
CA ASN A 496 1.15 -5.78 48.59
C ASN A 496 2.68 -5.74 48.34
N PRO A 497 3.32 -6.88 47.97
CA PRO A 497 4.77 -6.95 47.85
C PRO A 497 5.40 -5.99 46.82
N VAL A 498 4.61 -5.54 45.84
CA VAL A 498 5.06 -4.60 44.80
C VAL A 498 4.76 -3.13 45.15
N GLY A 499 3.99 -2.88 46.21
CA GLY A 499 3.65 -1.52 46.67
C GLY A 499 2.79 -0.72 45.67
N SER A 500 2.11 -1.36 44.72
CA SER A 500 1.27 -0.68 43.73
C SER A 500 -0.03 -1.44 43.44
N ARG A 501 -1.07 -0.73 43.01
CA ARG A 501 -2.35 -1.33 42.62
C ARG A 501 -2.84 -0.75 41.30
N VAL A 502 -3.09 -1.64 40.36
CA VAL A 502 -3.62 -1.34 39.02
C VAL A 502 -5.13 -1.56 39.02
N THR A 503 -5.89 -0.52 38.68
CA THR A 503 -7.36 -0.55 38.58
C THR A 503 -7.77 -0.26 37.14
N PRO A 504 -8.10 -1.30 36.34
CA PRO A 504 -8.51 -1.12 34.96
C PRO A 504 -9.97 -0.67 34.83
N VAL A 505 -10.22 0.23 33.89
CA VAL A 505 -11.53 0.73 33.46
C VAL A 505 -11.66 0.45 31.97
N LYS A 506 -12.32 -0.67 31.66
CA LYS A 506 -12.59 -1.15 30.30
C LYS A 506 -14.08 -0.96 29.96
N ALA A 507 -14.49 -1.45 28.79
CA ALA A 507 -15.89 -1.47 28.34
C ALA A 507 -16.86 -2.13 29.35
N VAL A 508 -16.37 -3.00 30.24
CA VAL A 508 -17.17 -3.58 31.35
C VAL A 508 -17.68 -2.50 32.31
N GLN A 509 -16.81 -1.54 32.66
CA GLN A 509 -17.08 -0.49 33.63
C GLN A 509 -17.75 0.73 32.99
N ILE A 510 -17.35 1.10 31.76
CA ILE A 510 -18.01 2.13 30.96
C ILE A 510 -18.47 1.48 29.64
N PRO A 511 -19.73 1.00 29.58
CA PRO A 511 -20.28 0.34 28.39
C PRO A 511 -20.14 1.13 27.09
N GLY A 512 -20.19 2.46 27.16
CA GLY A 512 -20.00 3.35 26.02
C GLY A 512 -18.57 3.40 25.45
N LEU A 513 -17.57 2.79 26.11
CA LEU A 513 -16.23 2.61 25.54
C LEU A 513 -16.13 1.40 24.60
N ASN A 514 -17.20 0.61 24.47
CA ASN A 514 -17.21 -0.53 23.57
C ASN A 514 -17.07 -0.06 22.12
N THR A 515 -16.35 -0.84 21.34
CA THR A 515 -15.86 -0.55 19.98
C THR A 515 -14.90 0.62 19.85
N LEU A 516 -14.90 1.62 20.74
CA LEU A 516 -14.03 2.82 20.66
C LEU A 516 -12.52 2.55 20.66
N GLY A 517 -12.09 1.32 20.94
CA GLY A 517 -10.67 0.96 20.89
C GLY A 517 -9.85 1.68 21.96
N ILE A 518 -10.47 2.11 23.06
CA ILE A 518 -9.78 2.80 24.16
C ILE A 518 -10.14 2.14 25.49
N SER A 519 -9.16 2.04 26.39
CA SER A 519 -9.40 1.74 27.80
C SER A 519 -8.54 2.62 28.70
N MET A 520 -8.89 2.71 29.98
CA MET A 520 -8.15 3.50 30.96
C MET A 520 -7.72 2.64 32.13
N VAL A 521 -6.66 3.06 32.80
CA VAL A 521 -6.14 2.40 33.99
C VAL A 521 -5.75 3.48 35.00
N ARG A 522 -6.13 3.28 36.25
CA ARG A 522 -5.59 4.05 37.38
C ARG A 522 -4.60 3.19 38.13
N ILE A 523 -3.41 3.71 38.36
CA ILE A 523 -2.37 3.06 39.14
C ILE A 523 -2.11 3.88 40.39
N ASP A 524 -2.31 3.26 41.55
CA ASP A 524 -1.98 3.84 42.85
C ASP A 524 -0.64 3.23 43.33
N TYR A 525 0.32 4.08 43.72
CA TYR A 525 1.63 3.67 44.24
C TYR A 525 1.77 4.08 45.71
N ALA A 526 2.28 3.18 46.55
CA ALA A 526 2.90 3.50 47.82
C ALA A 526 4.28 4.16 47.58
N PRO A 527 4.92 4.77 48.61
CA PRO A 527 6.29 5.26 48.47
C PRO A 527 7.19 4.08 48.09
N TRP A 528 8.05 4.27 47.09
CA TRP A 528 8.93 3.21 46.56
C TRP A 528 8.24 2.03 45.86
N GLY A 529 6.91 2.09 45.65
CA GLY A 529 6.15 1.05 44.96
C GLY A 529 6.46 0.96 43.46
N ILE A 530 6.40 -0.25 42.91
CA ILE A 530 6.73 -0.59 41.53
C ILE A 530 5.51 -1.21 40.85
N ASN A 531 5.25 -0.83 39.59
CA ASN A 531 4.42 -1.62 38.68
C ASN A 531 5.39 -2.52 37.89
N PRO A 532 5.32 -3.86 38.07
CA PRO A 532 6.32 -4.78 37.53
C PRO A 532 6.50 -4.67 36.00
N PRO A 533 7.64 -5.14 35.46
CA PRO A 533 7.86 -5.17 34.02
C PRO A 533 6.74 -5.92 33.30
N HIS A 534 6.11 -5.26 32.33
CA HIS A 534 5.01 -5.81 31.56
C HIS A 534 4.98 -5.25 30.14
N THR A 535 4.21 -5.91 29.29
CA THR A 535 3.93 -5.45 27.93
C THR A 535 2.43 -5.53 27.64
N HIS A 536 1.99 -4.62 26.77
CA HIS A 536 0.66 -4.59 26.20
C HIS A 536 0.75 -5.04 24.73
N PRO A 537 0.49 -6.33 24.43
CA PRO A 537 0.68 -6.87 23.08
C PRO A 537 -0.26 -6.26 22.03
N ARG A 538 -1.32 -5.56 22.47
CA ARG A 538 -2.36 -5.02 21.59
C ARG A 538 -2.67 -3.54 21.83
N ALA A 539 -1.85 -2.81 22.59
CA ALA A 539 -2.11 -1.39 22.85
C ALA A 539 -0.84 -0.59 23.14
N THR A 540 -0.84 0.66 22.67
CA THR A 540 0.06 1.70 23.14
C THR A 540 -0.47 2.22 24.47
N GLU A 541 0.40 2.36 25.47
CA GLU A 541 0.07 2.97 26.76
C GLU A 541 0.53 4.42 26.82
N VAL A 542 -0.38 5.33 27.13
CA VAL A 542 -0.10 6.74 27.38
C VAL A 542 -0.36 7.03 28.85
N LEU A 543 0.70 7.29 29.59
CA LEU A 543 0.69 7.42 31.05
C LEU A 543 0.89 8.88 31.47
N LYS A 544 0.04 9.37 32.38
CA LYS A 544 0.11 10.72 32.94
C LYS A 544 0.06 10.68 34.47
N SER A 545 1.02 11.35 35.11
CA SER A 545 1.06 11.49 36.57
C SER A 545 0.11 12.58 37.06
N TRP A 546 -0.72 12.27 38.07
CA TRP A 546 -1.77 13.18 38.56
C TRP A 546 -1.46 13.79 39.93
N LYS A 547 -0.93 13.02 40.89
CA LYS A 547 -0.60 13.50 42.25
C LYS A 547 0.58 12.73 42.86
N GLY A 548 1.49 13.44 43.55
CA GLY A 548 2.41 12.85 44.54
C GLY A 548 3.80 12.39 44.05
N ALA A 549 4.10 12.44 42.75
CA ALA A 549 5.45 12.25 42.22
C ALA A 549 6.14 13.61 42.09
N SER A 550 6.99 13.97 43.05
CA SER A 550 7.57 15.32 43.22
C SER A 550 8.58 15.76 42.14
N LYS A 551 8.82 14.95 41.10
CA LYS A 551 9.80 15.27 40.05
C LYS A 551 9.24 15.37 38.62
N TRP A 552 8.06 14.80 38.35
CA TRP A 552 7.48 14.67 36.98
C TRP A 552 5.95 14.82 36.99
N THR A 553 5.44 15.71 37.85
CA THR A 553 4.00 15.95 37.96
C THR A 553 3.52 16.73 36.73
N GLY A 554 2.81 16.05 35.83
CA GLY A 554 2.28 16.65 34.58
C GLY A 554 2.84 16.04 33.29
N ASP A 555 3.94 15.30 33.36
CA ASP A 555 4.55 14.68 32.19
C ASP A 555 3.74 13.48 31.67
N VAL A 556 3.83 13.29 30.35
CA VAL A 556 3.16 12.22 29.62
C VAL A 556 4.23 11.29 29.04
N PHE A 557 4.12 10.01 29.36
CA PHE A 557 4.98 8.96 28.82
C PHE A 557 4.17 8.11 27.83
N VAL A 558 4.78 7.74 26.71
CA VAL A 558 4.14 6.91 25.68
C VAL A 558 4.98 5.64 25.50
N PHE A 559 4.36 4.49 25.70
CA PHE A 559 4.95 3.18 25.50
C PHE A 559 4.30 2.52 24.27
N PRO A 560 5.05 2.30 23.18
CA PRO A 560 4.54 1.64 21.98
C PRO A 560 3.97 0.23 22.24
N VAL A 561 3.07 -0.21 21.36
CA VAL A 561 2.52 -1.57 21.36
C VAL A 561 3.64 -2.61 21.46
N GLY A 562 3.49 -3.58 22.37
CA GLY A 562 4.45 -4.67 22.52
C GLY A 562 5.72 -4.33 23.31
N LEU A 563 5.98 -3.05 23.61
CA LEU A 563 7.18 -2.66 24.35
C LEU A 563 7.09 -3.09 25.83
N VAL A 564 8.11 -3.84 26.28
CA VAL A 564 8.26 -4.18 27.70
C VAL A 564 8.77 -2.96 28.47
N HIS A 565 8.05 -2.59 29.51
CA HIS A 565 8.38 -1.45 30.34
C HIS A 565 7.91 -1.64 31.79
N TYR A 566 8.38 -0.80 32.71
CA TYR A 566 8.01 -0.82 34.13
C TYR A 566 7.88 0.61 34.64
N GLN A 567 7.20 0.80 35.78
CA GLN A 567 7.11 2.11 36.43
C GLN A 567 7.46 2.00 37.91
N HIS A 568 8.23 2.97 38.41
CA HIS A 568 8.67 3.01 39.81
C HIS A 568 8.39 4.37 40.44
N ASN A 569 7.71 4.38 41.58
CA ASN A 569 7.54 5.58 42.39
C ASN A 569 8.80 5.85 43.23
N VAL A 570 9.69 6.70 42.73
CA VAL A 570 10.90 7.14 43.46
C VAL A 570 10.63 8.22 44.52
N GLY A 571 9.37 8.57 44.77
CA GLY A 571 8.96 9.57 45.75
C GLY A 571 8.68 8.99 47.14
N ASN A 572 8.81 9.84 48.17
CA ASN A 572 8.53 9.50 49.57
C ASN A 572 7.03 9.60 49.94
N SER A 573 6.17 9.90 48.97
CA SER A 573 4.72 10.01 49.13
C SER A 573 3.99 9.06 48.18
N ASN A 574 2.74 8.72 48.52
CA ASN A 574 1.86 7.98 47.62
C ASN A 574 1.68 8.76 46.32
N ALA A 575 1.69 8.05 45.19
CA ALA A 575 1.48 8.63 43.87
C ALA A 575 0.28 8.00 43.17
N VAL A 576 -0.40 8.80 42.34
CA VAL A 576 -1.51 8.34 41.50
C VAL A 576 -1.21 8.70 40.06
N VAL A 577 -1.35 7.69 39.20
CA VAL A 577 -1.08 7.77 37.77
C VAL A 577 -2.31 7.29 37.01
N LEU A 578 -2.62 7.96 35.91
CA LEU A 578 -3.66 7.55 34.96
C LEU A 578 -2.99 7.16 33.64
N ALA A 579 -3.33 6.00 33.12
CA ALA A 579 -2.90 5.54 31.81
C ALA A 579 -4.11 5.36 30.89
N ALA A 580 -3.97 5.76 29.63
CA ALA A 580 -4.90 5.50 28.55
C ALA A 580 -4.26 4.51 27.58
N LEU A 581 -5.03 3.53 27.12
CA LEU A 581 -4.56 2.45 26.26
C LEU A 581 -5.33 2.51 24.95
N SER A 582 -4.63 2.40 23.83
CA SER A 582 -5.19 2.42 22.47
C SER A 582 -5.89 1.11 22.07
N SER A 583 -6.44 0.39 23.05
CA SER A 583 -7.29 -0.78 22.82
C SER A 583 -8.31 -0.93 23.95
N GLN A 584 -9.51 -1.41 23.61
CA GLN A 584 -10.54 -1.78 24.57
C GLN A 584 -10.15 -3.02 25.40
N ASN A 585 -9.26 -3.86 24.87
CA ASN A 585 -8.70 -5.00 25.58
C ASN A 585 -7.18 -5.11 25.33
N PRO A 586 -6.37 -4.29 25.99
CA PRO A 586 -4.94 -4.17 25.71
C PRO A 586 -4.15 -5.47 25.91
N GLY A 587 -4.69 -6.40 26.72
CA GLY A 587 -3.92 -7.52 27.27
C GLY A 587 -2.84 -6.99 28.23
N ALA A 588 -2.32 -7.82 29.12
CA ALA A 588 -1.14 -7.46 29.89
C ALA A 588 -0.36 -8.74 30.15
N ILE A 589 0.89 -8.78 29.71
CA ILE A 589 1.79 -9.90 29.99
C ILE A 589 2.83 -9.36 30.96
N THR A 590 2.76 -9.79 32.21
CA THR A 590 3.76 -9.45 33.22
C THR A 590 4.95 -10.37 33.04
N VAL A 591 6.14 -9.78 32.90
CA VAL A 591 7.40 -10.52 32.83
C VAL A 591 7.76 -10.97 34.23
N ALA A 592 8.01 -12.27 34.40
CA ALA A 592 8.33 -12.82 35.71
C ALA A 592 9.67 -12.25 36.22
N ASN A 593 9.67 -11.66 37.41
CA ASN A 593 10.88 -11.13 38.05
C ASN A 593 11.97 -12.20 38.24
N THR A 594 11.61 -13.48 38.25
CA THR A 594 12.53 -14.63 38.33
C THR A 594 13.47 -14.72 37.13
N ILE A 595 13.11 -14.17 35.97
CA ILE A 595 13.96 -14.11 34.77
C ILE A 595 15.22 -13.25 35.04
N PHE A 596 15.09 -12.23 35.89
CA PHE A 596 16.20 -11.34 36.27
C PHE A 596 16.92 -11.79 37.56
N GLY A 597 16.52 -12.93 38.14
CA GLY A 597 17.11 -13.49 39.36
C GLY A 597 17.48 -14.97 39.25
N SER A 598 17.53 -15.51 38.02
CA SER A 598 17.89 -16.91 37.76
C SER A 598 19.34 -17.20 38.16
N LYS A 599 19.62 -18.40 38.65
CA LYS A 599 21.01 -18.87 38.86
C LYS A 599 21.23 -20.18 38.11
N PRO A 600 22.21 -20.26 37.18
CA PRO A 600 23.07 -19.16 36.72
C PRO A 600 22.30 -18.06 35.98
N ASP A 601 22.89 -16.86 35.90
CA ASP A 601 22.28 -15.70 35.24
C ASP A 601 22.06 -15.98 33.75
N ILE A 602 20.92 -15.58 33.19
CA ILE A 602 20.69 -15.65 31.74
C ILE A 602 21.60 -14.60 31.06
N PRO A 603 22.33 -14.95 29.98
CA PRO A 603 23.19 -14.03 29.26
C PRO A 603 22.44 -12.75 28.81
N ALA A 604 23.05 -11.59 29.06
CA ALA A 604 22.41 -10.29 28.82
C ALA A 604 22.11 -10.02 27.34
N ASP A 605 22.87 -10.62 26.42
CA ASP A 605 22.65 -10.55 24.98
C ASP A 605 21.39 -11.34 24.54
N VAL A 606 21.14 -12.48 25.18
CA VAL A 606 19.92 -13.27 24.99
C VAL A 606 18.71 -12.50 25.50
N LEU A 607 18.79 -11.94 26.72
CA LEU A 607 17.71 -11.11 27.27
C LEU A 607 17.48 -9.85 26.43
N ALA A 608 18.54 -9.22 25.90
CA ALA A 608 18.43 -8.02 25.07
C ALA A 608 17.71 -8.30 23.76
N LYS A 609 18.04 -9.42 23.11
CA LYS A 609 17.34 -9.89 21.90
C LYS A 609 15.90 -10.29 22.20
N SER A 610 15.65 -11.02 23.29
CA SER A 610 14.31 -11.48 23.66
C SER A 610 13.37 -10.33 24.05
N PHE A 611 13.88 -9.29 24.69
CA PHE A 611 13.09 -8.13 25.11
C PHE A 611 13.18 -6.94 24.14
N GLN A 612 13.96 -7.05 23.06
CA GLN A 612 14.22 -5.98 22.08
C GLN A 612 14.69 -4.67 22.73
N VAL A 613 15.54 -4.78 23.76
CA VAL A 613 16.11 -3.63 24.50
C VAL A 613 17.63 -3.64 24.43
N ASP A 614 18.24 -2.46 24.57
CA ASP A 614 19.69 -2.33 24.65
C ASP A 614 20.23 -3.04 25.91
N SER A 615 21.41 -3.67 25.81
CA SER A 615 22.05 -4.42 26.88
C SER A 615 22.28 -3.57 28.14
N ASN A 616 22.46 -2.26 27.98
CA ASN A 616 22.60 -1.30 29.09
C ASN A 616 21.30 -1.10 29.89
N PHE A 617 20.12 -1.33 29.29
CA PHE A 617 18.82 -1.19 29.95
C PHE A 617 18.55 -2.34 30.93
N LEU A 618 19.06 -3.54 30.61
CA LEU A 618 18.94 -4.73 31.46
C LEU A 618 19.70 -4.57 32.78
N PHE A 619 20.83 -3.85 32.79
CA PHE A 619 21.63 -3.61 34.00
C PHE A 619 20.83 -2.87 35.09
N PHE A 620 19.96 -1.92 34.70
CA PHE A 620 19.06 -1.22 35.64
C PHE A 620 17.90 -2.09 36.13
N ALA A 621 17.37 -2.99 35.28
CA ALA A 621 16.34 -3.95 35.66
C ALA A 621 16.88 -4.99 36.67
N PHE A 622 18.11 -5.48 36.47
CA PHE A 622 18.82 -6.34 37.43
C PHE A 622 19.00 -5.67 38.81
N LEU A 623 19.32 -4.37 38.84
CA LEU A 623 19.49 -3.61 40.09
C LEU A 623 18.16 -3.37 40.83
N ALA A 624 17.06 -3.18 40.10
CA ALA A 624 15.73 -2.97 40.69
C ALA A 624 15.12 -4.28 41.26
N VAL A 625 15.38 -5.42 40.61
CA VAL A 625 14.89 -6.73 41.06
C VAL A 625 15.69 -7.27 42.25
N THR A 626 17.00 -7.04 42.32
CA THR A 626 17.84 -7.48 43.45
C THR A 626 17.45 -6.84 44.79
N PHE A 627 16.87 -5.63 44.79
CA PHE A 627 16.30 -5.03 46.01
C PHE A 627 14.98 -5.67 46.46
N SER A 628 14.25 -6.34 45.57
CA SER A 628 12.95 -6.96 45.86
C SER A 628 13.03 -8.45 46.21
N VAL A 629 14.09 -9.16 45.78
CA VAL A 629 14.26 -10.61 46.02
C VAL A 629 14.78 -10.93 47.43
N ALA A 630 15.14 -9.94 48.24
CA ALA A 630 15.58 -10.13 49.62
C ALA A 630 14.47 -10.60 50.61
N LEU A 631 13.22 -10.80 50.16
CA LEU A 631 12.06 -11.03 51.03
C LEU A 631 11.24 -12.31 50.78
N ALA A 632 11.66 -13.22 49.91
CA ALA A 632 10.96 -14.51 49.74
C ALA A 632 11.94 -15.67 49.55
N SER A 633 12.39 -16.23 50.67
CA SER A 633 13.15 -17.48 50.75
C SER A 633 12.23 -18.70 50.82
N ASP A 634 12.22 -19.51 49.75
CA ASP A 634 12.01 -20.99 49.63
C ASP A 634 10.75 -21.67 50.25
N PRO A 635 10.43 -22.97 50.00
CA PRO A 635 10.84 -23.93 48.94
C PRO A 635 9.71 -24.87 48.38
N SER A 636 9.94 -25.45 47.18
CA SER A 636 9.47 -26.77 46.68
C SER A 636 7.94 -27.00 46.43
N SER A 637 7.46 -27.87 45.52
CA SER A 637 7.94 -29.10 44.84
C SER A 637 7.06 -29.34 43.57
N LEU A 638 7.54 -29.68 42.36
CA LEU A 638 8.00 -30.98 41.82
C LEU A 638 8.41 -30.71 40.35
N GLN A 639 9.67 -30.96 39.93
CA GLN A 639 10.13 -32.16 39.20
C GLN A 639 9.46 -32.40 37.83
N ASP A 640 10.18 -32.09 36.74
CA ASP A 640 10.74 -33.13 35.86
C ASP A 640 11.85 -32.60 34.93
N PHE A 641 12.75 -33.54 34.58
CA PHE A 641 13.92 -33.51 33.67
C PHE A 641 15.30 -33.16 34.26
N CYS A 642 15.97 -34.23 34.71
CA CYS A 642 17.42 -34.38 34.62
C CYS A 642 17.82 -34.70 33.17
N VAL A 643 18.88 -34.05 32.67
CA VAL A 643 19.78 -34.62 31.66
C VAL A 643 21.18 -34.60 32.26
N ALA A 644 21.82 -35.77 32.31
CA ALA A 644 23.16 -35.95 32.82
C ALA A 644 24.23 -35.51 31.79
N ASP A 645 25.33 -35.03 32.36
CA ASP A 645 26.53 -34.47 31.78
C ASP A 645 27.35 -35.47 30.95
N ALA A 646 28.01 -34.96 29.90
CA ALA A 646 29.16 -35.58 29.27
C ALA A 646 30.12 -34.52 28.71
N THR A 647 30.82 -33.79 29.58
CA THR A 647 32.22 -33.43 29.30
C THR A 647 33.14 -34.29 30.16
N SER A 648 33.81 -35.26 29.52
CA SER A 648 35.04 -35.81 30.07
C SER A 648 36.18 -34.89 29.66
N SER A 649 36.91 -34.36 30.63
CA SER A 649 38.21 -33.74 30.42
C SER A 649 39.32 -34.73 30.80
N GLY A 650 40.21 -35.05 29.86
CA GLY A 650 41.65 -35.21 30.12
C GLY A 650 42.21 -36.61 30.42
N SER A 651 42.69 -37.28 29.36
CA SER A 651 44.02 -37.91 29.28
C SER A 651 44.49 -37.93 27.84
#